data_AF-I0R8H2-F1
#
_entry.id   AF-I0R8H2-F1
#
_cell.length_a   1.000
_cell.length_b   1.000
_cell.length_c   1.000
_cell.angle_alpha   90.00
_cell.angle_beta   90.00
_cell.angle_gamma   90.00
#
_symmetry.space_group_name_H-M   'P 1'
#
loop_
_entity.id
_entity.type
_entity.pdbx_description
1 polymer ?
#
loop_
_entity_poly.entity_id
_entity_poly.type
_entity_poly.pdbx_seq_one_letter_code
_entity_poly.pdbx_strand_id
1 'polypeptide(L)'
;MKMSMASRADVYVCSIASVANKYGYRFIGRMIGNRGKRKLIVVVDEAHHAVASNYYKVFSKITTLNSNRILLGLTATPTRMQDSQRARLLHMFNVDRNIKNNIGVRGKGFIYEITLKQLIAGGFLANPKYIPIATEIIGEVEYDCTPEDEVYFNQFGDLSERIKNRIGKSSLRNKIIVDHYIKNQEKYGKTIVFAYDQNHAETLCDVFRDEGVSCDYAISNRRDAQDVIWHFKNNEFKVLINVQILTEGSDIPDIQTVFLARETNSDSLLMQMIGRGLRGEKAGGTKEAYIVAFHDTWERFAGWINPGALDIFELEENDEVDKVISDDEEVEITPNEEMLRLLEKLAVGDNIENSKGDVEGESSMSLQEEFALQRDLYMKLYSVMKANLISKEKKQIYPCGWYSVINDDGEDDKVLVFDSQLNSYLDIERNINNIKNSMSVDVLQEIFFGDCNEKPKLEELKLVFDYILDRGEMPIYFELSQREAFDLKEIGKAYQRIVANKEDGDTWLKKLFDSALILQQIYHYFFAFKKSVMDAVKEQVEAEIVTSDERKEYNIVDNYYNLAELLEEIKNQYPKLRTDELVKIAWSDNIVRDWFAICERVIDNGKILYQIHINKLLSSPLIDRELIKYLIFHELLHENGYWRHDMEFRMREWSYPESEKWDGILDSLSLKYNLDVYYKDSLKSESHSLDIENESIETSEDNIFFNPNATGVCEGIKYCRNCGNRLPVTAKFCDKCGTGVDY
;
A
#
# COMPACT_ATOMS: atom_id res chain seq x y z
N MET A 1 -14.16 -31.92 23.01
CA MET A 1 -13.42 -32.57 24.12
C MET A 1 -13.47 -31.65 25.34
N LYS A 2 -13.99 -32.10 26.49
CA LYS A 2 -14.06 -31.30 27.73
C LYS A 2 -12.63 -31.12 28.28
N MET A 3 -12.10 -29.89 28.27
CA MET A 3 -10.77 -29.55 28.84
C MET A 3 -10.77 -29.54 30.37
N SER A 4 -10.88 -30.71 30.98
CA SER A 4 -10.66 -30.91 32.42
C SER A 4 -9.70 -32.08 32.65
N MET A 5 -8.44 -31.90 32.24
CA MET A 5 -7.27 -32.59 32.79
C MET A 5 -6.04 -31.91 32.16
N ALA A 6 -5.55 -30.84 32.79
CA ALA A 6 -4.19 -30.41 32.51
C ALA A 6 -3.28 -31.44 33.18
N SER A 7 -2.82 -32.43 32.41
CA SER A 7 -1.69 -33.26 32.79
C SER A 7 -0.51 -32.34 33.08
N ARG A 8 0.23 -32.60 34.18
CA ARG A 8 1.50 -31.93 34.48
C ARG A 8 2.58 -32.48 33.54
N ALA A 9 2.54 -32.12 32.27
CA ALA A 9 3.62 -32.40 31.34
C ALA A 9 4.79 -31.45 31.62
N ASP A 10 6.02 -31.87 31.29
CA ASP A 10 7.20 -30.99 31.41
C ASP A 10 7.39 -30.12 30.15
N VAL A 11 6.81 -30.52 29.02
CA VAL A 11 6.83 -29.77 27.75
C VAL A 11 5.41 -29.58 27.24
N TYR A 12 5.11 -28.35 26.83
CA TYR A 12 3.83 -27.98 26.23
C TYR A 12 4.10 -27.33 24.88
N VAL A 13 3.40 -27.78 23.85
CA VAL A 13 3.44 -27.20 22.50
C VAL A 13 2.08 -26.58 22.22
N CYS A 14 2.07 -25.32 21.83
CA CYS A 14 0.85 -24.56 21.58
C CYS A 14 1.08 -23.47 20.54
N SER A 15 0.10 -23.22 19.68
CA SER A 15 0.12 -22.07 18.77
C SER A 15 -0.23 -20.78 19.52
N ILE A 16 0.23 -19.63 19.05
CA ILE A 16 -0.04 -18.35 19.73
C ILE A 16 -1.54 -18.05 19.83
N ALA A 17 -2.30 -18.34 18.76
CA ALA A 17 -3.75 -18.15 18.73
C ALA A 17 -4.49 -18.99 19.79
N SER A 18 -3.98 -20.20 20.09
CA SER A 18 -4.57 -21.06 21.11
C SER A 18 -4.41 -20.51 22.53
N VAL A 19 -3.36 -19.73 22.78
CA VAL A 19 -3.02 -19.22 24.12
C VAL A 19 -3.29 -17.73 24.32
N ALA A 20 -3.38 -16.93 23.26
CA ALA A 20 -3.66 -15.49 23.28
C ALA A 20 -5.16 -15.17 23.46
N ASN A 21 -5.85 -15.86 24.37
CA ASN A 21 -7.26 -15.63 24.67
C ASN A 21 -7.55 -15.91 26.15
N LYS A 22 -8.76 -15.55 26.61
CA LYS A 22 -9.17 -15.69 28.03
C LYS A 22 -8.99 -17.11 28.58
N TYR A 23 -9.22 -18.14 27.77
CA TYR A 23 -9.06 -19.54 28.17
C TYR A 23 -7.59 -19.95 28.14
N GLY A 24 -6.84 -19.52 27.14
CA GLY A 24 -5.40 -19.68 26.98
C GLY A 24 -4.59 -19.10 28.14
N TYR A 25 -4.93 -17.90 28.62
CA TYR A 25 -4.28 -17.32 29.80
C TYR A 25 -4.52 -18.11 31.08
N ARG A 26 -5.70 -18.72 31.22
CA ARG A 26 -5.99 -19.63 32.35
C ARG A 26 -5.21 -20.93 32.20
N PHE A 27 -5.02 -21.41 30.98
CA PHE A 27 -4.18 -22.57 30.68
C PHE A 27 -2.71 -22.30 31.05
N ILE A 28 -2.13 -21.17 30.61
CA ILE A 28 -0.77 -20.72 31.00
C ILE A 28 -0.64 -20.65 32.53
N GLY A 29 -1.62 -20.07 33.22
CA GLY A 29 -1.62 -20.00 34.68
C GLY A 29 -1.61 -21.39 35.36
N ARG A 30 -2.34 -22.36 34.80
CA ARG A 30 -2.34 -23.75 35.29
C ARG A 30 -1.04 -24.47 34.98
N MET A 31 -0.43 -24.19 33.84
CA MET A 31 0.82 -24.78 33.34
C MET A 31 2.02 -24.36 34.19
N ILE A 32 2.16 -23.05 34.45
CA ILE A 32 3.33 -22.48 35.15
C ILE A 32 3.27 -22.75 36.66
N GLY A 33 2.07 -22.92 37.23
CA GLY A 33 1.89 -23.21 38.65
C GLY A 33 2.17 -22.00 39.56
N ASN A 34 2.59 -22.27 40.82
CA ASN A 34 2.84 -21.21 41.81
C ASN A 34 4.05 -20.33 41.43
N ARG A 35 3.93 -19.01 41.68
CA ARG A 35 4.97 -18.01 41.40
C ARG A 35 6.35 -18.46 41.92
N GLY A 36 7.35 -18.44 41.04
CA GLY A 36 8.78 -18.42 41.41
C GLY A 36 9.49 -19.76 41.67
N LYS A 37 8.95 -20.93 41.28
CA LYS A 37 9.56 -22.23 41.67
C LYS A 37 10.05 -23.23 40.59
N ARG A 38 10.15 -22.89 39.30
CA ARG A 38 10.93 -23.66 38.29
C ARG A 38 11.52 -22.70 37.24
N LYS A 39 12.72 -22.97 36.69
CA LYS A 39 13.22 -22.30 35.48
C LYS A 39 12.25 -22.65 34.35
N LEU A 40 11.55 -21.65 33.82
CA LEU A 40 10.64 -21.80 32.69
C LEU A 40 11.39 -21.37 31.43
N ILE A 41 11.49 -22.27 30.45
CA ILE A 41 12.04 -21.94 29.13
C ILE A 41 10.86 -21.79 28.18
N VAL A 42 10.79 -20.64 27.50
CA VAL A 42 9.83 -20.37 26.43
C VAL A 42 10.59 -20.37 25.13
N VAL A 43 10.36 -21.39 24.31
CA VAL A 43 10.92 -21.48 22.96
C VAL A 43 9.90 -20.91 21.99
N VAL A 44 10.33 -19.97 21.18
CA VAL A 44 9.52 -19.31 20.15
C VAL A 44 10.08 -19.74 18.81
N ASP A 45 9.31 -20.58 18.11
CA ASP A 45 9.59 -20.89 16.71
C ASP A 45 9.14 -19.73 15.83
N GLU A 46 9.81 -19.52 14.70
CA GLU A 46 9.64 -18.34 13.83
C GLU A 46 9.61 -17.03 14.61
N ALA A 47 10.60 -16.84 15.48
CA ALA A 47 10.67 -15.76 16.45
C ALA A 47 10.57 -14.36 15.83
N HIS A 48 10.85 -14.20 14.53
CA HIS A 48 10.61 -12.95 13.82
C HIS A 48 9.13 -12.49 13.90
N HIS A 49 8.16 -13.41 14.01
CA HIS A 49 6.75 -13.06 14.25
C HIS A 49 6.43 -12.59 15.68
N ALA A 50 7.37 -12.71 16.62
CA ALA A 50 7.16 -12.39 18.02
C ALA A 50 6.90 -10.90 18.31
N VAL A 51 7.12 -10.03 17.33
CA VAL A 51 6.84 -8.59 17.41
C VAL A 51 5.34 -8.29 17.49
N ALA A 52 4.47 -9.22 17.07
CA ALA A 52 3.01 -9.01 17.08
C ALA A 52 2.41 -8.94 18.50
N SER A 53 1.31 -8.17 18.66
CA SER A 53 0.67 -7.89 19.96
C SER A 53 0.25 -9.13 20.75
N ASN A 54 -0.19 -10.19 20.05
CA ASN A 54 -0.60 -11.43 20.68
C ASN A 54 0.57 -12.14 21.38
N TYR A 55 1.77 -12.09 20.79
CA TYR A 55 3.00 -12.57 21.43
C TYR A 55 3.33 -11.73 22.66
N TYR A 56 3.26 -10.39 22.54
CA TYR A 56 3.50 -9.50 23.68
C TYR A 56 2.55 -9.77 24.85
N LYS A 57 1.24 -9.90 24.61
CA LYS A 57 0.22 -10.19 25.65
C LYS A 57 0.50 -11.52 26.35
N VAL A 58 0.85 -12.56 25.58
CA VAL A 58 1.23 -13.88 26.12
C VAL A 58 2.52 -13.79 26.92
N PHE A 59 3.53 -13.10 26.42
CA PHE A 59 4.80 -12.92 27.11
C PHE A 59 4.66 -12.09 28.38
N SER A 60 3.94 -10.98 28.36
CA SER A 60 3.66 -10.18 29.56
C SER A 60 2.96 -11.03 30.63
N LYS A 61 2.00 -11.86 30.23
CA LYS A 61 1.33 -12.78 31.15
C LYS A 61 2.29 -13.82 31.73
N ILE A 62 3.13 -14.44 30.90
CA ILE A 62 4.14 -15.41 31.35
C ILE A 62 5.13 -14.75 32.31
N THR A 63 5.61 -13.54 32.00
CA THR A 63 6.55 -12.77 32.84
C THR A 63 5.93 -12.44 34.21
N THR A 64 4.67 -12.02 34.22
CA THR A 64 3.93 -11.70 35.46
C THR A 64 3.75 -12.93 36.37
N LEU A 65 3.69 -14.12 35.78
CA LEU A 65 3.59 -15.39 36.49
C LEU A 65 4.95 -15.94 36.91
N ASN A 66 5.98 -15.75 36.08
CA ASN A 66 7.35 -16.17 36.35
C ASN A 66 8.36 -15.17 35.75
N SER A 67 8.88 -14.30 36.60
CA SER A 67 9.90 -13.30 36.24
C SER A 67 11.26 -13.93 35.91
N ASN A 68 11.49 -15.19 36.31
CA ASN A 68 12.74 -15.93 36.08
C ASN A 68 12.68 -16.80 34.82
N ARG A 69 11.81 -16.46 33.87
CA ARG A 69 11.70 -17.16 32.58
C ARG A 69 12.94 -16.92 31.71
N ILE A 70 13.27 -17.89 30.88
CA ILE A 70 14.24 -17.77 29.79
C ILE A 70 13.44 -17.76 28.48
N LEU A 71 13.73 -16.81 27.61
CA LEU A 71 13.13 -16.71 26.28
C LEU A 71 14.18 -17.11 25.25
N LEU A 72 13.87 -18.10 24.40
CA LEU A 72 14.71 -18.58 23.31
C LEU A 72 13.95 -18.39 22.00
N GLY A 73 14.53 -17.66 21.05
CA GLY A 73 13.96 -17.45 19.73
C GLY A 73 14.72 -18.24 18.67
N LEU A 74 13.98 -18.97 17.84
CA LEU A 74 14.50 -19.65 16.64
C LEU A 74 13.96 -18.90 15.42
N THR A 75 14.83 -18.51 14.49
CA THR A 75 14.40 -17.82 13.26
C THR A 75 15.42 -18.05 12.16
N ALA A 76 14.94 -18.30 10.94
CA ALA A 76 15.79 -18.40 9.75
C ALA A 76 16.10 -17.03 9.13
N THR A 77 15.37 -15.98 9.51
CA THR A 77 15.39 -14.66 8.83
C THR A 77 15.32 -13.48 9.81
N PRO A 78 16.35 -13.27 10.67
CA PRO A 78 16.37 -12.11 11.56
C PRO A 78 16.69 -10.78 10.85
N THR A 79 17.16 -10.81 9.59
CA THR A 79 17.67 -9.65 8.86
C THR A 79 16.65 -8.94 7.98
N ARG A 80 15.57 -9.60 7.54
CA ARG A 80 14.61 -9.07 6.55
C ARG A 80 13.39 -8.39 7.17
N MET A 81 13.54 -7.83 8.37
CA MET A 81 12.48 -7.10 9.07
C MET A 81 12.75 -5.60 9.00
N GLN A 82 11.69 -4.79 8.95
CA GLN A 82 11.80 -3.33 9.12
C GLN A 82 12.65 -3.00 10.35
N ASP A 83 13.54 -2.01 10.27
CA ASP A 83 14.53 -1.72 11.33
C ASP A 83 13.89 -1.51 12.71
N SER A 84 12.69 -0.94 12.78
CA SER A 84 11.94 -0.78 14.02
C SER A 84 11.49 -2.12 14.63
N GLN A 85 10.99 -3.04 13.79
CA GLN A 85 10.60 -4.39 14.19
C GLN A 85 11.82 -5.23 14.55
N ARG A 86 12.90 -5.10 13.79
CA ARG A 86 14.19 -5.74 14.07
C ARG A 86 14.74 -5.27 15.41
N ALA A 87 14.81 -3.96 15.66
CA ALA A 87 15.27 -3.42 16.94
C ALA A 87 14.41 -3.92 18.11
N ARG A 88 13.07 -3.95 17.96
CA ARG A 88 12.16 -4.51 18.97
C ARG A 88 12.39 -6.01 19.20
N LEU A 89 12.57 -6.79 18.14
CA LEU A 89 12.87 -8.22 18.22
C LEU A 89 14.19 -8.45 18.95
N LEU A 90 15.25 -7.76 18.52
CA LEU A 90 16.58 -7.85 19.13
C LEU A 90 16.51 -7.48 20.61
N HIS A 91 15.80 -6.41 20.97
CA HIS A 91 15.60 -6.02 22.36
C HIS A 91 14.78 -7.06 23.16
N MET A 92 13.71 -7.59 22.58
CA MET A 92 12.84 -8.60 23.22
C MET A 92 13.62 -9.86 23.61
N PHE A 93 14.58 -10.27 22.78
CA PHE A 93 15.44 -11.43 23.02
C PHE A 93 16.81 -11.05 23.64
N ASN A 94 16.98 -9.81 24.13
CA ASN A 94 18.19 -9.26 24.75
C ASN A 94 19.46 -9.30 23.85
N VAL A 95 19.31 -9.31 22.53
CA VAL A 95 20.44 -9.35 21.60
C VAL A 95 21.26 -8.06 21.70
N ASP A 96 20.62 -6.90 21.83
CA ASP A 96 21.25 -5.60 22.08
C ASP A 96 22.12 -5.60 23.35
N ARG A 97 21.61 -6.23 24.41
CA ARG A 97 22.32 -6.39 25.68
C ARG A 97 23.47 -7.38 25.56
N ASN A 98 23.27 -8.46 24.80
CA ASN A 98 24.31 -9.45 24.54
C ASN A 98 25.47 -8.83 23.75
N ILE A 99 25.19 -8.00 22.73
CA ILE A 99 26.20 -7.24 21.98
C ILE A 99 27.01 -6.35 22.94
N LYS A 100 26.33 -5.55 23.77
CA LYS A 100 27.00 -4.66 24.74
C LYS A 100 27.88 -5.41 25.74
N ASN A 101 27.49 -6.63 26.09
CA ASN A 101 28.24 -7.48 27.02
C ASN A 101 29.22 -8.43 26.32
N ASN A 102 29.40 -8.31 25.00
CA ASN A 102 30.22 -9.19 24.17
C ASN A 102 29.88 -10.69 24.33
N ILE A 103 28.58 -10.99 24.45
CA ILE A 103 28.01 -12.33 24.56
C ILE A 103 27.47 -12.75 23.20
N GLY A 104 27.74 -13.99 22.78
CA GLY A 104 27.23 -14.56 21.54
C GLY A 104 28.28 -14.69 20.44
N VAL A 105 27.88 -15.33 19.34
CA VAL A 105 28.77 -15.65 18.22
C VAL A 105 29.20 -14.37 17.51
N ARG A 106 30.51 -14.19 17.33
CA ARG A 106 31.12 -13.07 16.57
C ARG A 106 30.67 -11.68 17.04
N GLY A 107 30.36 -11.51 18.33
CA GLY A 107 29.94 -10.21 18.89
C GLY A 107 28.56 -9.74 18.43
N LYS A 108 27.78 -10.57 17.72
CA LYS A 108 26.46 -10.22 17.18
C LYS A 108 25.30 -10.36 18.18
N GLY A 109 25.56 -10.81 19.40
CA GLY A 109 24.53 -11.01 20.42
C GLY A 109 23.70 -12.30 20.29
N PHE A 110 23.84 -13.05 19.19
CA PHE A 110 23.16 -14.34 18.97
C PHE A 110 23.92 -15.47 19.67
N ILE A 111 23.20 -16.34 20.37
CA ILE A 111 23.81 -17.48 21.08
C ILE A 111 24.36 -18.55 20.12
N TYR A 112 23.80 -18.64 18.92
CA TYR A 112 24.21 -19.55 17.85
C TYR A 112 23.72 -18.99 16.51
N GLU A 113 24.54 -19.10 15.46
CA GLU A 113 24.23 -18.69 14.10
C GLU A 113 24.85 -19.73 13.16
N ILE A 114 24.07 -20.24 12.20
CA ILE A 114 24.57 -21.11 11.13
C ILE A 114 24.15 -20.51 9.79
N THR A 115 25.09 -20.45 8.84
CA THR A 115 24.83 -19.83 7.54
C THR A 115 24.23 -20.83 6.55
N LEU A 116 23.51 -20.32 5.54
CA LEU A 116 22.99 -21.14 4.45
C LEU A 116 24.10 -21.90 3.73
N LYS A 117 25.26 -21.27 3.49
CA LYS A 117 26.43 -21.92 2.89
C LYS A 117 26.89 -23.13 3.71
N GLN A 118 26.93 -23.02 5.04
CA GLN A 118 27.29 -24.12 5.94
C GLN A 118 26.25 -25.25 5.90
N LEU A 119 24.96 -24.92 5.83
CA LEU A 119 23.89 -25.90 5.74
C LEU A 119 23.88 -26.66 4.41
N ILE A 120 24.16 -25.96 3.29
CA ILE A 120 24.29 -26.58 1.97
C ILE A 120 25.54 -27.46 1.91
N ALA A 121 26.70 -26.95 2.33
CA ALA A 121 27.95 -27.74 2.38
C ALA A 121 27.84 -28.95 3.31
N GLY A 122 27.12 -28.80 4.43
CA GLY A 122 26.84 -29.89 5.36
C GLY A 122 25.84 -30.93 4.85
N GLY A 123 25.19 -30.71 3.72
CA GLY A 123 24.20 -31.60 3.12
C GLY A 123 22.82 -31.57 3.79
N PHE A 124 22.57 -30.59 4.68
CA PHE A 124 21.28 -30.39 5.34
C PHE A 124 20.30 -29.60 4.46
N LEU A 125 20.82 -28.70 3.62
CA LEU A 125 20.06 -28.04 2.55
C LEU A 125 20.54 -28.50 1.18
N ALA A 126 19.61 -28.54 0.22
CA ALA A 126 19.88 -28.79 -1.19
C ALA A 126 20.56 -27.57 -1.82
N ASN A 127 21.34 -27.77 -2.89
CA ASN A 127 21.89 -26.68 -3.69
C ASN A 127 20.76 -26.06 -4.55
N PRO A 128 20.37 -24.80 -4.29
CA PRO A 128 19.23 -24.21 -4.98
C PRO A 128 19.63 -23.68 -6.36
N LYS A 129 18.78 -23.92 -7.36
CA LYS A 129 18.95 -23.48 -8.75
C LYS A 129 17.75 -22.65 -9.17
N TYR A 130 17.94 -21.33 -9.25
CA TYR A 130 16.91 -20.40 -9.69
C TYR A 130 16.77 -20.39 -11.22
N ILE A 131 15.54 -20.49 -11.71
CA ILE A 131 15.19 -20.47 -13.14
C ILE A 131 14.02 -19.50 -13.35
N PRO A 132 14.26 -18.27 -13.82
CA PRO A 132 13.20 -17.34 -14.16
C PRO A 132 12.62 -17.63 -15.55
N ILE A 133 11.29 -17.67 -15.66
CA ILE A 133 10.55 -17.85 -16.92
C ILE A 133 9.61 -16.69 -17.11
N ALA A 134 9.86 -15.84 -18.11
CA ALA A 134 8.91 -14.82 -18.52
C ALA A 134 7.72 -15.49 -19.23
N THR A 135 6.50 -15.24 -18.76
CA THR A 135 5.28 -15.74 -19.42
C THR A 135 4.87 -14.89 -20.62
N GLU A 136 5.39 -13.65 -20.71
CA GLU A 136 5.12 -12.68 -21.77
C GLU A 136 3.62 -12.37 -21.97
N ILE A 137 2.81 -12.56 -20.93
CA ILE A 137 1.37 -12.27 -20.97
C ILE A 137 1.18 -10.77 -20.85
N ILE A 138 1.20 -10.09 -21.99
CA ILE A 138 0.90 -8.66 -22.10
C ILE A 138 -0.56 -8.51 -22.53
N GLY A 139 -1.35 -7.75 -21.76
CA GLY A 139 -2.64 -7.24 -22.21
C GLY A 139 -3.89 -7.98 -21.73
N GLU A 140 -4.02 -9.31 -21.83
CA GLU A 140 -5.35 -9.95 -21.63
C GLU A 140 -5.96 -9.79 -20.23
N VAL A 141 -5.13 -9.66 -19.19
CA VAL A 141 -5.58 -9.48 -17.79
C VAL A 141 -5.41 -8.02 -17.35
N GLU A 142 -4.39 -7.33 -17.87
CA GLU A 142 -4.09 -5.93 -17.54
C GLU A 142 -5.11 -4.94 -18.12
N TYR A 143 -5.62 -5.18 -19.33
CA TYR A 143 -6.65 -4.33 -19.94
C TYR A 143 -7.96 -4.28 -19.13
N ASP A 144 -8.25 -5.35 -18.39
CA ASP A 144 -9.46 -5.46 -17.59
C ASP A 144 -9.23 -5.12 -16.10
N CYS A 145 -8.00 -4.75 -15.70
CA CYS A 145 -7.70 -4.25 -14.36
C CYS A 145 -8.43 -2.92 -14.13
N THR A 146 -9.19 -2.86 -13.04
CA THR A 146 -9.92 -1.65 -12.66
C THR A 146 -9.15 -0.89 -11.59
N PRO A 147 -9.43 0.42 -11.40
CA PRO A 147 -8.83 1.20 -10.32
C PRO A 147 -9.00 0.57 -8.94
N GLU A 148 -10.08 -0.19 -8.71
CA GLU A 148 -10.29 -0.91 -7.45
C GLU A 148 -9.28 -2.04 -7.22
N ASP A 149 -8.82 -2.72 -8.27
CA ASP A 149 -7.78 -3.76 -8.13
C ASP A 149 -6.42 -3.15 -7.80
N GLU A 150 -6.12 -1.98 -8.37
CA GLU A 150 -4.90 -1.22 -8.04
C GLU A 150 -4.95 -0.72 -6.59
N VAL A 151 -6.09 -0.21 -6.13
CA VAL A 151 -6.30 0.15 -4.71
C VAL A 151 -6.18 -1.08 -3.81
N TYR A 152 -6.77 -2.22 -4.18
CA TYR A 152 -6.68 -3.46 -3.42
C TYR A 152 -5.23 -3.95 -3.31
N PHE A 153 -4.48 -3.95 -4.42
CA PHE A 153 -3.07 -4.30 -4.44
C PHE A 153 -2.22 -3.32 -3.60
N ASN A 154 -2.55 -2.02 -3.65
CA ASN A 154 -1.85 -1.01 -2.85
C ASN A 154 -2.18 -1.12 -1.35
N GLN A 155 -3.36 -1.59 -0.98
CA GLN A 155 -3.77 -1.75 0.41
C GLN A 155 -3.30 -3.07 1.03
N PHE A 156 -3.46 -4.18 0.31
CA PHE A 156 -3.23 -5.53 0.84
C PHE A 156 -1.96 -6.19 0.30
N GLY A 157 -1.37 -5.62 -0.75
CA GLY A 157 -0.17 -6.16 -1.37
C GLY A 157 -0.37 -7.45 -2.17
N ASP A 158 -1.61 -7.92 -2.30
CA ASP A 158 -1.97 -9.12 -3.05
C ASP A 158 -2.96 -8.76 -4.16
N LEU A 159 -3.05 -9.61 -5.18
CA LEU A 159 -4.03 -9.43 -6.26
C LEU A 159 -5.45 -9.66 -5.74
N SER A 160 -6.39 -8.91 -6.30
CA SER A 160 -7.80 -9.15 -6.03
C SER A 160 -8.21 -10.55 -6.51
N GLU A 161 -9.23 -11.13 -5.88
CA GLU A 161 -9.81 -12.41 -6.29
C GLU A 161 -10.21 -12.43 -7.77
N ARG A 162 -10.65 -11.28 -8.31
CA ARG A 162 -11.04 -11.15 -9.72
C ARG A 162 -9.85 -11.37 -10.65
N ILE A 163 -8.71 -10.73 -10.35
CA ILE A 163 -7.49 -10.84 -11.14
C ILE A 163 -6.89 -12.24 -10.99
N LYS A 164 -6.82 -12.78 -9.76
CA LYS A 164 -6.36 -14.16 -9.49
C LYS A 164 -7.13 -15.20 -10.31
N ASN A 165 -8.47 -15.12 -10.28
CA ASN A 165 -9.32 -16.03 -11.04
C ASN A 165 -9.11 -15.92 -12.55
N ARG A 166 -8.80 -14.72 -13.05
CA ARG A 166 -8.56 -14.50 -14.47
C ARG A 166 -7.21 -15.06 -14.91
N ILE A 167 -6.16 -14.81 -14.14
CA ILE A 167 -4.83 -15.38 -14.36
C ILE A 167 -4.93 -16.91 -14.33
N GLY A 168 -5.62 -17.47 -13.33
CA GLY A 168 -5.81 -18.91 -13.19
C GLY A 168 -6.51 -19.57 -14.38
N LYS A 169 -7.36 -18.82 -15.10
CA LYS A 169 -8.05 -19.28 -16.31
C LYS A 169 -7.31 -19.01 -17.61
N SER A 170 -6.16 -18.33 -17.56
CA SER A 170 -5.37 -18.07 -18.78
C SER A 170 -4.82 -19.38 -19.33
N SER A 171 -5.41 -19.85 -20.43
CA SER A 171 -4.99 -21.08 -21.11
C SER A 171 -3.56 -20.97 -21.63
N LEU A 172 -3.17 -19.78 -22.13
CA LEU A 172 -1.81 -19.50 -22.58
C LEU A 172 -0.80 -19.64 -21.44
N ARG A 173 -1.09 -19.03 -20.27
CA ARG A 173 -0.21 -19.11 -19.09
C ARG A 173 -0.03 -20.55 -18.62
N ASN A 174 -1.14 -21.24 -18.43
CA ASN A 174 -1.13 -22.61 -17.93
C ASN A 174 -0.39 -23.53 -18.90
N LYS A 175 -0.53 -23.30 -20.21
CA LYS A 175 0.23 -24.03 -21.23
C LYS A 175 1.74 -23.77 -21.13
N ILE A 176 2.18 -22.52 -20.95
CA ILE A 176 3.62 -22.20 -20.77
C ILE A 176 4.19 -22.94 -19.55
N ILE A 177 3.46 -22.96 -18.44
CA ILE A 177 3.88 -23.66 -17.21
C ILE A 177 4.04 -25.16 -17.46
N VAL A 178 3.04 -25.79 -18.07
CA VAL A 178 3.04 -27.23 -18.34
C VAL A 178 4.09 -27.60 -19.40
N ASP A 179 4.19 -26.86 -20.49
CA ASP A 179 5.20 -27.05 -21.54
C ASP A 179 6.62 -26.95 -20.98
N HIS A 180 6.86 -26.01 -20.05
CA HIS A 180 8.14 -25.85 -19.40
C HIS A 180 8.48 -27.06 -18.51
N TYR A 181 7.51 -27.60 -17.77
CA TYR A 181 7.69 -28.83 -17.00
C TYR A 181 8.01 -30.03 -17.91
N ILE A 182 7.21 -30.25 -18.96
CA ILE A 182 7.37 -31.40 -19.87
C ILE A 182 8.76 -31.41 -20.52
N LYS A 183 9.24 -30.26 -20.99
CA LYS A 183 10.57 -30.13 -21.60
C LYS A 183 11.72 -30.51 -20.65
N ASN A 184 11.49 -30.45 -19.33
CA ASN A 184 12.51 -30.64 -18.30
C ASN A 184 12.12 -31.72 -17.27
N GLN A 185 11.17 -32.60 -17.60
CA GLN A 185 10.56 -33.52 -16.64
C GLN A 185 11.58 -34.46 -15.97
N GLU A 186 12.57 -34.94 -16.72
CA GLU A 186 13.63 -35.81 -16.19
C GLU A 186 14.51 -35.09 -15.15
N LYS A 187 14.71 -33.78 -15.33
CA LYS A 187 15.50 -32.93 -14.43
C LYS A 187 14.72 -32.52 -13.18
N TYR A 188 13.43 -32.23 -13.33
CA TYR A 188 12.64 -31.66 -12.23
C TYR A 188 12.11 -32.69 -11.23
N GLY A 189 11.97 -33.96 -11.62
CA GLY A 189 11.59 -35.01 -10.67
C GLY A 189 10.24 -34.75 -10.00
N LYS A 190 10.22 -34.80 -8.66
CA LYS A 190 9.01 -34.56 -7.85
C LYS A 190 8.80 -33.05 -7.67
N THR A 191 7.67 -32.54 -8.14
CA THR A 191 7.43 -31.10 -8.26
C THR A 191 6.23 -30.67 -7.44
N ILE A 192 6.40 -29.58 -6.70
CA ILE A 192 5.29 -28.83 -6.12
C ILE A 192 5.06 -27.54 -6.90
N VAL A 193 3.81 -27.23 -7.19
CA VAL A 193 3.39 -26.00 -7.88
C VAL A 193 2.56 -25.16 -6.93
N PHE A 194 2.95 -23.90 -6.73
CA PHE A 194 2.18 -22.94 -5.95
C PHE A 194 1.29 -22.11 -6.86
N ALA A 195 -0.01 -22.36 -6.81
CA ALA A 195 -1.02 -21.64 -7.58
C ALA A 195 -1.64 -20.48 -6.78
N TYR A 196 -2.28 -19.55 -7.49
CA TYR A 196 -2.91 -18.35 -6.93
C TYR A 196 -4.11 -18.69 -6.03
N ASP A 197 -5.08 -19.40 -6.60
CA ASP A 197 -6.35 -19.76 -5.98
C ASP A 197 -6.76 -21.20 -6.35
N GLN A 198 -7.88 -21.63 -5.79
CA GLN A 198 -8.38 -22.99 -5.97
C GLN A 198 -8.74 -23.31 -7.42
N ASN A 199 -9.24 -22.32 -8.15
CA ASN A 199 -9.67 -22.45 -9.53
C ASN A 199 -8.48 -22.59 -10.47
N HIS A 200 -7.42 -21.82 -10.22
CA HIS A 200 -6.14 -21.96 -10.88
C HIS A 200 -5.55 -23.36 -10.63
N ALA A 201 -5.61 -23.85 -9.39
CA ALA A 201 -5.08 -25.19 -9.09
C ALA A 201 -5.83 -26.31 -9.81
N GLU A 202 -7.16 -26.24 -9.86
CA GLU A 202 -7.99 -27.19 -10.61
C GLU A 202 -7.70 -27.11 -12.12
N THR A 203 -7.76 -25.91 -12.69
CA THR A 203 -7.52 -25.69 -14.13
C THR A 203 -6.12 -26.15 -14.55
N LEU A 204 -5.09 -25.79 -13.79
CA LEU A 204 -3.72 -26.16 -14.10
C LEU A 204 -3.49 -27.67 -13.96
N CYS A 205 -4.16 -28.32 -13.00
CA CYS A 205 -4.12 -29.78 -12.84
C CYS A 205 -4.68 -30.48 -14.07
N ASP A 206 -5.80 -29.99 -14.60
CA ASP A 206 -6.42 -30.53 -15.80
C ASP A 206 -5.48 -30.38 -17.01
N VAL A 207 -4.81 -29.23 -17.18
CA VAL A 207 -3.81 -29.07 -18.27
C VAL A 207 -2.64 -30.05 -18.13
N PHE A 208 -2.14 -30.29 -16.92
CA PHE A 208 -1.10 -31.32 -16.70
C PHE A 208 -1.58 -32.72 -17.07
N ARG A 209 -2.81 -33.07 -16.69
CA ARG A 209 -3.40 -34.40 -16.96
C ARG A 209 -3.67 -34.62 -18.44
N ASP A 210 -4.13 -33.59 -19.14
CA ASP A 210 -4.39 -33.63 -20.59
C ASP A 210 -3.11 -33.91 -21.39
N GLU A 211 -1.97 -33.41 -20.92
CA GLU A 211 -0.64 -33.68 -21.48
C GLU A 211 0.00 -34.98 -20.94
N GLY A 212 -0.75 -35.80 -20.20
CA GLY A 212 -0.32 -37.12 -19.71
C GLY A 212 0.59 -37.10 -18.48
N VAL A 213 0.69 -35.96 -17.78
CA VAL A 213 1.47 -35.86 -16.54
C VAL A 213 0.60 -36.24 -15.34
N SER A 214 1.07 -37.19 -14.52
CA SER A 214 0.41 -37.56 -13.26
C SER A 214 0.43 -36.37 -12.29
N CYS A 215 -0.73 -35.75 -12.09
CA CYS A 215 -0.90 -34.53 -11.31
C CYS A 215 -2.16 -34.60 -10.44
N ASP A 216 -2.07 -34.06 -9.23
CA ASP A 216 -3.24 -33.80 -8.38
C ASP A 216 -3.06 -32.50 -7.58
N TYR A 217 -4.14 -32.01 -6.96
CA TYR A 217 -4.14 -30.73 -6.25
C TYR A 217 -4.72 -30.83 -4.82
N ALA A 218 -4.14 -30.06 -3.90
CA ALA A 218 -4.60 -29.94 -2.52
C ALA A 218 -5.19 -28.54 -2.27
N ILE A 219 -6.53 -28.47 -2.14
CA ILE A 219 -7.30 -27.25 -1.82
C ILE A 219 -8.08 -27.39 -0.49
N SER A 220 -8.36 -26.29 0.23
CA SER A 220 -8.80 -26.31 1.65
C SER A 220 -10.22 -26.83 1.82
N ASN A 221 -11.04 -26.68 0.78
CA ASN A 221 -12.40 -27.18 0.67
C ASN A 221 -12.49 -28.61 0.11
N ARG A 222 -11.37 -29.23 -0.29
CA ARG A 222 -11.33 -30.61 -0.79
C ARG A 222 -11.20 -31.59 0.38
N ARG A 223 -12.19 -32.49 0.51
CA ARG A 223 -12.30 -33.40 1.68
C ARG A 223 -11.16 -34.42 1.76
N ASP A 224 -10.65 -34.85 0.60
CA ASP A 224 -9.56 -35.81 0.43
C ASP A 224 -8.19 -35.13 0.30
N ALA A 225 -8.05 -33.83 0.60
CA ALA A 225 -6.77 -33.12 0.46
C ALA A 225 -5.62 -33.78 1.25
N GLN A 226 -5.91 -34.35 2.43
CA GLN A 226 -4.94 -35.12 3.23
C GLN A 226 -4.50 -36.40 2.53
N ASP A 227 -5.44 -37.11 1.89
CA ASP A 227 -5.16 -38.34 1.14
C ASP A 227 -4.32 -38.02 -0.10
N VAL A 228 -4.62 -36.93 -0.81
CA VAL A 228 -3.81 -36.45 -1.95
C VAL A 228 -2.38 -36.15 -1.53
N ILE A 229 -2.18 -35.45 -0.41
CA ILE A 229 -0.85 -35.17 0.14
C ILE A 229 -0.13 -36.48 0.51
N TRP A 230 -0.86 -37.47 1.05
CA TRP A 230 -0.31 -38.78 1.38
C TRP A 230 0.12 -39.57 0.13
N HIS A 231 -0.70 -39.58 -0.92
CA HIS A 231 -0.39 -40.19 -2.22
C HIS A 231 0.83 -39.51 -2.88
N PHE A 232 0.91 -38.17 -2.81
CA PHE A 232 2.09 -37.44 -3.26
C PHE A 232 3.34 -37.82 -2.46
N LYS A 233 3.22 -37.91 -1.13
CA LYS A 233 4.33 -38.34 -0.26
C LYS A 233 4.84 -39.73 -0.63
N ASN A 234 3.95 -40.65 -1.02
CA ASN A 234 4.30 -42.00 -1.46
C ASN A 234 4.72 -42.11 -2.93
N ASN A 235 4.94 -40.99 -3.62
CA ASN A 235 5.37 -40.95 -5.02
C ASN A 235 4.38 -41.60 -6.01
N GLU A 236 3.08 -41.58 -5.70
CA GLU A 236 2.03 -42.11 -6.59
C GLU A 236 1.79 -41.20 -7.80
N PHE A 237 2.13 -39.92 -7.69
CA PHE A 237 2.14 -38.97 -8.80
C PHE A 237 3.27 -37.94 -8.64
N LYS A 238 3.64 -37.32 -9.77
CA LYS A 238 4.84 -36.48 -9.91
C LYS A 238 4.64 -35.01 -9.51
N VAL A 239 3.45 -34.46 -9.73
CA VAL A 239 3.17 -33.03 -9.58
C VAL A 239 2.03 -32.79 -8.59
N LEU A 240 2.30 -32.03 -7.52
CA LEU A 240 1.28 -31.56 -6.58
C LEU A 240 1.05 -30.06 -6.75
N ILE A 241 -0.17 -29.67 -7.07
CA ILE A 241 -0.56 -28.25 -7.10
C ILE A 241 -1.19 -27.87 -5.77
N ASN A 242 -0.70 -26.80 -5.17
CA ASN A 242 -1.06 -26.37 -3.83
C ASN A 242 -1.47 -24.90 -3.80
N VAL A 243 -2.51 -24.59 -3.02
CA VAL A 243 -3.03 -23.23 -2.77
C VAL A 243 -2.95 -22.94 -1.28
N GLN A 244 -1.75 -22.67 -0.78
CA GLN A 244 -1.52 -22.28 0.62
C GLN A 244 -2.01 -23.30 1.69
N ILE A 245 -2.23 -24.59 1.35
CA ILE A 245 -2.79 -25.60 2.30
C ILE A 245 -1.75 -26.53 2.88
N LEU A 246 -0.52 -26.46 2.40
CA LEU A 246 0.61 -26.94 3.18
C LEU A 246 0.84 -26.02 4.38
N THR A 247 -0.08 -26.13 5.34
CA THR A 247 0.06 -25.68 6.70
C THR A 247 1.28 -26.35 7.32
N GLU A 248 1.85 -25.70 8.34
CA GLU A 248 2.87 -26.25 9.23
C GLU A 248 2.48 -27.67 9.68
N GLY A 249 3.07 -28.71 9.08
CA GLY A 249 2.85 -30.11 9.47
C GLY A 249 2.85 -31.17 8.37
N SER A 250 2.71 -30.81 7.09
CA SER A 250 2.81 -31.79 5.98
C SER A 250 4.26 -31.93 5.49
N ASP A 251 5.01 -32.81 6.16
CA ASP A 251 6.44 -33.02 5.93
C ASP A 251 6.71 -33.95 4.73
N ILE A 252 7.14 -33.38 3.60
CA ILE A 252 7.50 -34.11 2.36
C ILE A 252 8.94 -33.69 1.98
N PRO A 253 9.97 -34.46 2.39
CA PRO A 253 11.34 -34.03 2.24
C PRO A 253 11.90 -34.17 0.81
N ASP A 254 11.38 -35.10 0.02
CA ASP A 254 11.90 -35.50 -1.30
C ASP A 254 11.41 -34.63 -2.48
N ILE A 255 10.96 -33.40 -2.21
CA ILE A 255 10.58 -32.44 -3.25
C ILE A 255 11.85 -31.91 -3.91
N GLN A 256 11.98 -32.14 -5.21
CA GLN A 256 13.14 -31.71 -5.99
C GLN A 256 12.92 -30.34 -6.64
N THR A 257 11.68 -30.02 -6.99
CA THR A 257 11.38 -28.80 -7.75
C THR A 257 10.19 -28.04 -7.16
N VAL A 258 10.33 -26.72 -7.06
CA VAL A 258 9.30 -25.77 -6.66
C VAL A 258 8.98 -24.87 -7.85
N PHE A 259 7.76 -24.94 -8.35
CA PHE A 259 7.21 -24.04 -9.35
C PHE A 259 6.44 -22.93 -8.64
N LEU A 260 6.93 -21.70 -8.77
CA LEU A 260 6.23 -20.49 -8.32
C LEU A 260 5.37 -20.00 -9.49
N ALA A 261 4.15 -20.52 -9.58
CA ALA A 261 3.14 -20.10 -10.57
C ALA A 261 2.28 -18.93 -10.06
N ARG A 262 2.64 -18.37 -8.90
CA ARG A 262 2.08 -17.16 -8.33
C ARG A 262 3.19 -16.20 -7.94
N GLU A 263 2.97 -14.94 -8.23
CA GLU A 263 3.79 -13.85 -7.76
C GLU A 263 3.36 -13.47 -6.33
N THR A 264 4.30 -13.00 -5.53
CA THR A 264 4.03 -12.56 -4.16
C THR A 264 4.89 -11.37 -3.77
N ASN A 265 4.32 -10.50 -2.96
CA ASN A 265 5.00 -9.40 -2.29
C ASN A 265 5.40 -9.76 -0.84
N SER A 266 5.14 -10.99 -0.39
CA SER A 266 5.41 -11.46 0.97
C SER A 266 6.65 -12.35 0.99
N ASP A 267 7.72 -11.85 1.62
CA ASP A 267 8.98 -12.57 1.77
C ASP A 267 8.82 -13.86 2.56
N SER A 268 8.00 -13.82 3.63
CA SER A 268 7.73 -14.99 4.46
C SER A 268 7.02 -16.07 3.65
N LEU A 269 6.01 -15.71 2.85
CA LEU A 269 5.33 -16.66 1.98
C LEU A 269 6.28 -17.22 0.91
N LEU A 270 7.11 -16.37 0.30
CA LEU A 270 8.10 -16.82 -0.69
C LEU A 270 9.09 -17.82 -0.10
N MET A 271 9.66 -17.53 1.08
CA MET A 271 10.60 -18.43 1.76
C MET A 271 9.91 -19.71 2.22
N GLN A 272 8.65 -19.67 2.64
CA GLN A 272 7.87 -20.87 2.94
C GLN A 272 7.68 -21.76 1.70
N MET A 273 7.41 -21.16 0.53
CA MET A 273 7.27 -21.90 -0.73
C MET A 273 8.58 -22.54 -1.15
N ILE A 274 9.67 -21.77 -1.20
CA ILE A 274 11.00 -22.23 -1.60
C ILE A 274 11.51 -23.28 -0.60
N GLY A 275 11.33 -23.04 0.70
CA GLY A 275 11.75 -23.93 1.78
C GLY A 275 11.18 -25.36 1.70
N ARG A 276 10.07 -25.58 0.97
CA ARG A 276 9.55 -26.93 0.72
C ARG A 276 10.48 -27.78 -0.15
N GLY A 277 11.26 -27.16 -1.03
CA GLY A 277 12.21 -27.87 -1.91
C GLY A 277 13.66 -27.86 -1.42
N LEU A 278 14.01 -27.05 -0.42
CA LEU A 278 15.41 -26.84 -0.03
C LEU A 278 16.02 -27.93 0.84
N ARG A 279 15.35 -29.05 1.08
CA ARG A 279 15.86 -30.09 1.99
C ARG A 279 16.96 -30.88 1.31
N GLY A 280 18.12 -30.96 1.96
CA GLY A 280 19.27 -31.72 1.48
C GLY A 280 19.17 -33.21 1.78
N GLU A 281 20.12 -33.99 1.27
CA GLU A 281 20.17 -35.45 1.41
C GLU A 281 20.19 -35.90 2.88
N LYS A 282 20.86 -35.18 3.79
CA LYS A 282 20.86 -35.52 5.24
C LYS A 282 19.51 -35.29 5.91
N ALA A 283 18.66 -34.43 5.34
CA ALA A 283 17.30 -34.19 5.79
C ALA A 283 16.26 -35.07 5.05
N GLY A 284 16.72 -36.06 4.28
CA GLY A 284 15.87 -36.94 3.48
C GLY A 284 15.36 -36.33 2.18
N GLY A 285 15.92 -35.19 1.76
CA GLY A 285 15.59 -34.52 0.51
C GLY A 285 16.60 -34.76 -0.60
N THR A 286 16.75 -33.79 -1.50
CA THR A 286 17.55 -33.92 -2.73
C THR A 286 18.85 -33.15 -2.66
N LYS A 287 19.82 -33.53 -3.49
CA LYS A 287 21.08 -32.80 -3.61
C LYS A 287 20.90 -31.40 -4.22
N GLU A 288 20.01 -31.30 -5.20
CA GLU A 288 19.68 -30.05 -5.90
C GLU A 288 18.20 -29.75 -5.75
N ALA A 289 17.87 -28.46 -5.64
CA ALA A 289 16.52 -27.96 -5.58
C ALA A 289 16.29 -26.94 -6.70
N TYR A 290 15.34 -27.22 -7.59
CA TYR A 290 15.04 -26.31 -8.71
C TYR A 290 13.91 -25.37 -8.33
N ILE A 291 14.17 -24.07 -8.36
CA ILE A 291 13.20 -23.02 -8.05
C ILE A 291 12.85 -22.32 -9.37
N VAL A 292 11.74 -22.74 -9.99
CA VAL A 292 11.28 -22.21 -11.26
C VAL A 292 10.19 -21.17 -11.00
N ALA A 293 10.46 -19.91 -11.34
CA ALA A 293 9.53 -18.83 -11.13
C ALA A 293 8.96 -18.32 -12.46
N PHE A 294 7.64 -18.33 -12.56
CA PHE A 294 6.93 -17.78 -13.72
C PHE A 294 6.63 -16.31 -13.42
N HIS A 295 7.17 -15.43 -14.25
CA HIS A 295 7.07 -13.99 -14.13
C HIS A 295 6.19 -13.45 -15.24
N ASP A 296 5.07 -12.89 -14.84
CA ASP A 296 4.20 -12.11 -15.69
C ASP A 296 4.73 -10.64 -15.76
N THR A 297 4.71 -10.04 -16.94
CA THR A 297 5.11 -8.64 -17.15
C THR A 297 3.92 -7.71 -16.92
N TRP A 298 3.74 -7.23 -15.69
CA TRP A 298 2.71 -6.25 -15.33
C TRP A 298 3.33 -4.86 -15.15
N GLU A 299 3.02 -3.90 -16.03
CA GLU A 299 3.51 -2.52 -15.85
C GLU A 299 2.76 -1.80 -14.73
N ARG A 300 1.49 -2.18 -14.49
CA ARG A 300 0.63 -1.58 -13.44
C ARG A 300 0.90 -2.05 -12.01
N PHE A 301 1.39 -3.28 -11.80
CA PHE A 301 1.61 -3.84 -10.47
C PHE A 301 3.11 -3.92 -10.16
N ALA A 302 3.68 -2.82 -9.66
CA ALA A 302 5.08 -2.77 -9.22
C ALA A 302 5.24 -3.29 -7.78
N GLY A 303 6.36 -3.98 -7.50
CA GLY A 303 6.72 -4.42 -6.14
C GLY A 303 6.65 -5.93 -5.87
N TRP A 304 6.65 -6.76 -6.92
CA TRP A 304 6.85 -8.21 -6.77
C TRP A 304 8.25 -8.52 -6.26
N ILE A 305 8.37 -9.47 -5.34
CA ILE A 305 9.68 -9.94 -4.89
C ILE A 305 10.28 -10.78 -6.01
N ASN A 306 11.49 -10.42 -6.44
CA ASN A 306 12.26 -11.25 -7.35
C ASN A 306 12.91 -12.39 -6.55
N PRO A 307 12.51 -13.66 -6.74
CA PRO A 307 13.13 -14.77 -6.01
C PRO A 307 14.63 -14.89 -6.30
N GLY A 308 15.10 -14.44 -7.46
CA GLY A 308 16.51 -14.44 -7.81
C GLY A 308 17.39 -13.50 -6.99
N ALA A 309 16.80 -12.50 -6.32
CA ALA A 309 17.50 -11.58 -5.43
C ALA A 309 17.67 -12.13 -4.00
N LEU A 310 17.23 -13.37 -3.74
CA LEU A 310 17.40 -13.98 -2.43
C LEU A 310 18.85 -14.44 -2.24
N ASP A 311 19.45 -14.09 -1.10
CA ASP A 311 20.83 -14.47 -0.69
C ASP A 311 21.13 -15.98 -0.78
N ILE A 312 20.10 -16.82 -0.87
CA ILE A 312 20.25 -18.26 -1.02
C ILE A 312 20.82 -18.67 -2.39
N PHE A 313 20.71 -17.79 -3.40
CA PHE A 313 21.22 -18.03 -4.76
C PHE A 313 22.58 -17.35 -5.02
N GLU A 314 23.02 -16.43 -4.16
CA GLU A 314 24.33 -15.76 -4.25
C GLU A 314 25.41 -16.59 -3.54
N LEU A 315 25.83 -17.67 -4.19
CA LEU A 315 27.02 -18.41 -3.78
C LEU A 315 28.24 -17.79 -4.47
N GLU A 316 28.79 -16.69 -3.93
CA GLU A 316 30.08 -16.18 -4.40
C GLU A 316 31.15 -17.29 -4.32
N GLU A 317 31.83 -17.55 -5.45
CA GLU A 317 32.80 -18.64 -5.65
C GLU A 317 34.19 -18.37 -5.03
N ASN A 318 34.42 -17.21 -4.42
CA ASN A 318 35.72 -16.83 -3.89
C ASN A 318 35.67 -16.60 -2.39
N ASP A 319 35.83 -17.67 -1.62
CA ASP A 319 36.61 -17.67 -0.39
C ASP A 319 37.02 -19.12 -0.11
N GLU A 320 38.31 -19.31 0.15
CA GLU A 320 38.99 -20.61 0.28
C GLU A 320 38.19 -21.60 1.12
N VAL A 321 37.56 -22.57 0.45
CA VAL A 321 37.03 -23.78 1.08
C VAL A 321 38.22 -24.65 1.45
N ASP A 322 38.80 -24.42 2.63
CA ASP A 322 39.76 -25.35 3.20
C ASP A 322 39.44 -25.65 4.67
N LYS A 323 39.03 -26.92 4.87
CA LYS A 323 39.06 -27.73 6.09
C LYS A 323 38.35 -27.16 7.32
N VAL A 324 37.16 -27.70 7.63
CA VAL A 324 36.89 -28.49 8.85
C VAL A 324 35.51 -29.15 8.67
N ILE A 325 35.47 -30.38 8.15
CA ILE A 325 34.54 -31.41 8.64
C ILE A 325 35.30 -32.74 8.53
N SER A 326 36.00 -33.12 9.59
CA SER A 326 36.35 -34.53 9.83
C SER A 326 35.26 -35.11 10.73
N ASP A 327 34.68 -36.22 10.28
CA ASP A 327 33.47 -36.86 10.82
C ASP A 327 33.61 -37.53 12.21
N ASP A 328 34.64 -37.25 12.98
CA ASP A 328 34.86 -37.89 14.30
C ASP A 328 35.39 -36.88 15.30
N GLU A 329 34.52 -36.20 16.07
CA GLU A 329 34.88 -35.68 17.40
C GLU A 329 33.61 -35.37 18.21
N GLU A 330 33.38 -36.14 19.28
CA GLU A 330 32.43 -35.80 20.34
C GLU A 330 32.92 -34.50 21.01
N VAL A 331 32.21 -33.39 20.77
CA VAL A 331 32.56 -32.10 21.39
C VAL A 331 32.12 -32.10 22.85
N GLU A 332 33.04 -32.45 23.75
CA GLU A 332 32.93 -32.19 25.18
C GLU A 332 33.13 -30.69 25.45
N ILE A 333 32.13 -30.03 26.03
CA ILE A 333 32.16 -28.58 26.33
C ILE A 333 32.82 -28.36 27.69
N THR A 334 34.04 -27.83 27.71
CA THR A 334 34.66 -27.25 28.94
C THR A 334 34.76 -25.72 28.87
N PRO A 335 34.50 -24.98 29.97
CA PRO A 335 34.50 -23.51 29.97
C PRO A 335 35.89 -22.91 29.74
N ASN A 336 35.93 -21.82 28.95
CA ASN A 336 37.12 -21.13 28.47
C ASN A 336 37.97 -20.50 29.60
N GLU A 337 39.21 -20.97 29.76
CA GLU A 337 40.21 -20.49 30.75
C GLU A 337 40.59 -19.00 30.57
N GLU A 338 40.32 -18.41 29.41
CA GLU A 338 40.53 -16.98 29.15
C GLU A 338 39.65 -16.06 30.02
N MET A 339 38.43 -16.50 30.35
CA MET A 339 37.50 -15.72 31.17
C MET A 339 37.95 -15.66 32.65
N LEU A 340 38.64 -16.69 33.13
CA LEU A 340 39.25 -16.71 34.48
C LEU A 340 40.44 -15.74 34.57
N ARG A 341 41.26 -15.64 33.53
CA ARG A 341 42.38 -14.67 33.47
C ARG A 341 41.92 -13.22 33.37
N LEU A 342 40.77 -12.97 32.74
CA LEU A 342 40.19 -11.63 32.66
C LEU A 342 39.64 -11.15 34.01
N LEU A 343 39.05 -12.07 34.78
CA LEU A 343 38.53 -11.79 36.13
C LEU A 343 39.65 -11.50 37.14
N GLU A 344 40.82 -12.14 37.01
CA GLU A 344 42.00 -11.82 37.83
C GLU A 344 42.58 -10.43 37.52
N LYS A 345 42.57 -10.01 36.25
CA LYS A 345 43.04 -8.67 35.84
C LYS A 345 42.12 -7.54 36.28
N LEU A 346 40.82 -7.81 36.43
CA LEU A 346 39.83 -6.84 36.90
C LEU A 346 39.82 -6.67 38.44
N ALA A 347 40.48 -7.56 39.18
CA ALA A 347 40.57 -7.50 40.65
C ALA A 347 41.69 -6.57 41.17
N VAL A 348 42.64 -6.16 40.32
CA VAL A 348 43.73 -5.24 40.66
C VAL A 348 43.55 -3.98 39.82
N GLY A 349 42.77 -3.04 40.34
CA GLY A 349 42.41 -1.82 39.64
C GLY A 349 43.61 -0.93 39.34
N ASP A 350 43.83 -0.65 38.06
CA ASP A 350 44.62 0.50 37.60
C ASP A 350 44.02 1.06 36.29
N ASN A 351 43.97 2.40 36.22
CA ASN A 351 43.40 3.20 35.14
C ASN A 351 44.26 3.15 33.87
N ILE A 352 43.64 3.18 32.68
CA ILE A 352 44.31 3.55 31.43
C ILE A 352 43.44 4.51 30.61
N GLU A 353 44.03 5.68 30.33
CA GLU A 353 43.61 6.70 29.38
C GLU A 353 43.82 6.29 27.91
N ASN A 354 42.97 6.84 27.04
CA ASN A 354 43.17 7.25 25.64
C ASN A 354 43.95 6.36 24.66
N SER A 355 43.26 5.97 23.58
CA SER A 355 43.81 6.06 22.22
C SER A 355 42.70 6.24 21.17
N LYS A 356 42.81 7.32 20.39
CA LYS A 356 42.10 7.56 19.13
C LYS A 356 42.56 6.56 18.05
N GLY A 357 41.65 6.17 17.17
CA GLY A 357 41.94 5.47 15.92
C GLY A 357 40.72 5.49 14.99
N ASP A 358 40.91 6.12 13.84
CA ASP A 358 40.03 6.42 12.71
C ASP A 358 39.01 5.33 12.29
N VAL A 359 37.82 5.76 11.84
CA VAL A 359 36.87 4.95 11.07
C VAL A 359 36.39 5.76 9.86
N GLU A 360 37.03 5.51 8.71
CA GLU A 360 36.37 5.56 7.41
C GLU A 360 35.78 4.16 7.13
N GLY A 361 34.57 4.11 6.58
CA GLY A 361 33.93 2.85 6.19
C GLY A 361 32.42 2.98 6.09
N GLU A 362 31.94 3.53 4.97
CA GLU A 362 30.55 3.53 4.55
C GLU A 362 30.00 2.09 4.49
N SER A 363 28.85 1.84 5.11
CA SER A 363 28.08 0.61 4.94
C SER A 363 26.97 0.86 3.91
N SER A 364 27.13 0.27 2.73
CA SER A 364 26.09 0.14 1.71
C SER A 364 24.97 -0.77 2.23
N MET A 365 23.84 -0.19 2.63
CA MET A 365 22.58 -0.92 2.82
C MET A 365 21.92 -1.14 1.46
N SER A 366 21.35 -2.33 1.25
CA SER A 366 20.70 -2.71 0.00
C SER A 366 19.39 -1.96 -0.23
N LEU A 367 19.21 -1.43 -1.43
CA LEU A 367 18.08 -0.62 -1.94
C LEU A 367 16.67 -1.18 -1.69
N GLN A 368 16.50 -2.44 -1.27
CA GLN A 368 15.18 -3.07 -1.05
C GLN A 368 14.63 -2.85 0.37
N GLU A 369 15.50 -2.67 1.37
CA GLU A 369 15.10 -2.44 2.77
C GLU A 369 14.53 -1.02 2.99
N GLU A 370 14.91 -0.06 2.15
CA GLU A 370 14.37 1.31 2.15
C GLU A 370 12.88 1.38 1.74
N PHE A 371 12.45 0.55 0.78
CA PHE A 371 11.12 0.72 0.13
C PHE A 371 9.92 0.26 0.96
N ALA A 372 10.05 -0.80 1.76
CA ALA A 372 8.94 -1.34 2.54
C ALA A 372 8.63 -0.49 3.79
N LEU A 373 9.67 0.07 4.42
CA LEU A 373 9.57 1.03 5.52
C LEU A 373 9.01 2.37 5.05
N GLN A 374 9.32 2.76 3.80
CA GLN A 374 8.80 3.95 3.15
C GLN A 374 7.31 3.82 2.81
N ARG A 375 6.76 2.64 2.47
CA ARG A 375 5.39 2.52 1.91
C ARG A 375 4.25 2.99 2.81
N ASP A 376 4.18 2.62 4.09
CA ASP A 376 3.07 3.04 4.97
C ASP A 376 3.15 4.55 5.28
N LEU A 377 4.35 5.02 5.63
CA LEU A 377 4.62 6.45 5.79
C LEU A 377 4.32 7.21 4.49
N TYR A 378 4.71 6.66 3.35
CA TYR A 378 4.43 7.18 2.01
C TYR A 378 2.95 7.20 1.72
N MET A 379 2.18 6.17 2.06
CA MET A 379 0.74 6.14 1.85
C MET A 379 0.01 7.13 2.76
N LYS A 380 0.47 7.33 4.01
CA LYS A 380 -0.05 8.38 4.89
C LYS A 380 0.31 9.77 4.36
N LEU A 381 1.56 10.01 3.97
CA LEU A 381 2.01 11.24 3.32
C LEU A 381 1.21 11.53 2.04
N TYR A 382 1.06 10.52 1.19
CA TYR A 382 0.27 10.56 -0.04
C TYR A 382 -1.20 10.85 0.24
N SER A 383 -1.79 10.27 1.30
CA SER A 383 -3.19 10.55 1.65
C SER A 383 -3.39 12.00 2.09
N VAL A 384 -2.44 12.56 2.85
CA VAL A 384 -2.44 13.97 3.27
C VAL A 384 -2.21 14.87 2.06
N MET A 385 -1.27 14.53 1.20
CA MET A 385 -0.96 15.28 -0.03
C MET A 385 -2.12 15.24 -1.03
N LYS A 386 -2.75 14.07 -1.22
CA LYS A 386 -3.95 13.90 -2.05
C LYS A 386 -5.13 14.67 -1.47
N ALA A 387 -5.30 14.68 -0.14
CA ALA A 387 -6.31 15.52 0.51
C ALA A 387 -6.06 17.01 0.24
N ASN A 388 -4.80 17.47 0.37
CA ASN A 388 -4.41 18.83 0.02
C ASN A 388 -4.72 19.17 -1.46
N LEU A 389 -4.54 18.21 -2.38
CA LEU A 389 -4.82 18.38 -3.81
C LEU A 389 -6.32 18.45 -4.15
N ILE A 390 -7.16 17.77 -3.38
CA ILE A 390 -8.62 17.70 -3.61
C ILE A 390 -9.36 18.79 -2.83
N SER A 391 -8.79 19.31 -1.75
CA SER A 391 -9.45 20.30 -0.90
C SER A 391 -9.60 21.65 -1.61
N LYS A 392 -10.75 22.29 -1.42
CA LYS A 392 -10.97 23.70 -1.80
C LYS A 392 -10.49 24.67 -0.71
N GLU A 393 -9.95 24.16 0.40
CA GLU A 393 -9.58 24.95 1.57
C GLU A 393 -8.16 25.50 1.45
N LYS A 394 -7.97 26.78 1.84
CA LYS A 394 -6.77 27.59 1.56
C LYS A 394 -5.51 27.20 2.33
N LYS A 395 -5.51 26.14 3.14
CA LYS A 395 -4.41 25.83 4.07
C LYS A 395 -3.90 24.42 3.86
N GLN A 396 -2.87 24.29 3.04
CA GLN A 396 -2.12 23.05 2.88
C GLN A 396 -1.35 22.72 4.16
N ILE A 397 -1.43 21.47 4.60
CA ILE A 397 -0.85 21.01 5.86
C ILE A 397 0.15 19.90 5.54
N TYR A 398 1.37 20.07 6.06
CA TYR A 398 2.48 19.14 5.87
C TYR A 398 2.99 18.67 7.22
N PRO A 399 3.26 17.36 7.39
CA PRO A 399 3.83 16.85 8.62
C PRO A 399 5.32 17.24 8.72
N CYS A 400 5.77 17.56 9.93
CA CYS A 400 7.18 17.85 10.25
C CYS A 400 7.95 16.60 10.71
N GLY A 401 7.24 15.55 11.10
CA GLY A 401 7.81 14.28 11.52
C GLY A 401 6.73 13.28 11.90
N TRP A 402 7.11 12.18 12.54
CA TRP A 402 6.16 11.21 13.05
C TRP A 402 6.65 10.53 14.33
N TYR A 403 5.72 10.08 15.15
CA TYR A 403 5.98 9.14 16.23
C TYR A 403 5.70 7.71 15.77
N SER A 404 6.56 6.77 16.15
CA SER A 404 6.33 5.33 15.94
C SER A 404 5.64 4.73 17.17
N VAL A 405 4.42 4.25 16.98
CA VAL A 405 3.58 3.65 18.03
C VAL A 405 3.06 2.29 17.56
N ILE A 406 2.47 1.51 18.47
CA ILE A 406 1.90 0.19 18.15
C ILE A 406 0.38 0.32 18.23
N ASN A 407 -0.34 -0.05 17.18
CA ASN A 407 -1.80 -0.05 17.20
C ASN A 407 -2.38 -1.22 18.03
N ASP A 408 -3.69 -1.23 18.25
CA ASP A 408 -4.39 -2.27 19.03
C ASP A 408 -4.18 -3.70 18.47
N ASP A 409 -3.86 -3.81 17.18
CA ASP A 409 -3.57 -5.06 16.44
C ASP A 409 -2.10 -5.51 16.57
N GLY A 410 -1.21 -4.64 17.04
CA GLY A 410 0.21 -4.96 17.22
C GLY A 410 1.09 -4.64 16.03
N GLU A 411 0.57 -3.87 15.08
CA GLU A 411 1.30 -3.39 13.92
C GLU A 411 1.93 -2.03 14.23
N ASP A 412 3.05 -1.75 13.55
CA ASP A 412 3.74 -0.48 13.69
C ASP A 412 2.97 0.62 12.98
N ASP A 413 2.50 1.59 13.73
CA ASP A 413 1.67 2.68 13.23
C ASP A 413 2.43 4.01 13.34
N LYS A 414 2.21 4.90 12.37
CA LYS A 414 2.89 6.18 12.23
C LYS A 414 1.93 7.30 12.58
N VAL A 415 2.16 7.97 13.72
CA VAL A 415 1.39 9.16 14.08
C VAL A 415 2.11 10.36 13.49
N LEU A 416 1.55 10.89 12.40
CA LEU A 416 2.08 12.10 11.76
C LEU A 416 1.97 13.29 12.71
N VAL A 417 3.02 14.09 12.79
CA VAL A 417 3.09 15.30 13.59
C VAL A 417 3.14 16.48 12.65
N PHE A 418 2.27 17.47 12.88
CA PHE A 418 2.22 18.70 12.08
C PHE A 418 2.89 19.87 12.82
N ASP A 419 3.35 20.87 12.08
CA ASP A 419 4.03 22.06 12.65
C ASP A 419 3.20 22.74 13.75
N SER A 420 1.88 22.80 13.58
CA SER A 420 0.95 23.35 14.58
C SER A 420 0.87 22.54 15.87
N GLN A 421 1.26 21.27 15.85
CA GLN A 421 1.13 20.31 16.96
C GLN A 421 2.46 20.04 17.67
N LEU A 422 3.60 20.40 17.06
CA LEU A 422 4.92 20.03 17.57
C LEU A 422 5.17 20.52 19.01
N ASN A 423 4.82 21.77 19.30
CA ASN A 423 4.99 22.35 20.64
C ASN A 423 4.13 21.61 21.69
N SER A 424 2.94 21.15 21.32
CA SER A 424 2.07 20.36 22.19
C SER A 424 2.65 18.99 22.51
N TYR A 425 3.26 18.31 21.54
CA TYR A 425 3.95 17.05 21.80
C TYR A 425 5.21 17.21 22.68
N LEU A 426 5.95 18.31 22.52
CA LEU A 426 7.07 18.64 23.42
C LEU A 426 6.60 18.97 24.84
N ASP A 427 5.41 19.57 24.98
CA ASP A 427 4.83 19.83 26.29
C ASP A 427 4.36 18.54 26.99
N ILE A 428 3.86 17.57 26.24
CA ILE A 428 3.60 16.20 26.73
C ILE A 428 4.90 15.60 27.28
N GLU A 429 5.99 15.66 26.53
CA GLU A 429 7.30 15.11 26.94
C GLU A 429 7.79 15.68 28.28
N ARG A 430 7.66 17.01 28.45
CA ARG A 430 8.03 17.70 29.70
C ARG A 430 7.16 17.31 30.89
N ASN A 431 5.92 16.88 30.63
CA ASN A 431 4.90 16.63 31.64
C ASN A 431 4.48 15.15 31.74
N ILE A 432 5.26 14.21 31.20
CA ILE A 432 4.96 12.77 31.22
C ILE A 432 4.53 12.27 32.60
N ASN A 433 5.24 12.71 33.65
CA ASN A 433 4.97 12.30 35.04
C ASN A 433 3.60 12.72 35.58
N ASN A 434 2.93 13.68 34.93
CA ASN A 434 1.60 14.17 35.32
C ASN A 434 0.46 13.38 34.65
N ILE A 435 0.77 12.57 33.63
CA ILE A 435 -0.20 11.76 32.89
C ILE A 435 -0.52 10.49 33.70
N LYS A 436 -1.79 10.28 34.01
CA LYS A 436 -2.26 9.16 34.84
C LYS A 436 -3.33 8.35 34.11
N ASN A 437 -3.36 7.04 34.34
CA ASN A 437 -4.38 6.11 33.82
C ASN A 437 -5.85 6.52 34.11
N SER A 438 -6.09 7.43 35.06
CA SER A 438 -7.43 7.92 35.38
C SER A 438 -7.93 9.03 34.45
N MET A 439 -7.08 9.56 33.57
CA MET A 439 -7.43 10.64 32.63
C MET A 439 -7.87 10.04 31.29
N SER A 440 -8.95 10.55 30.68
CA SER A 440 -9.36 10.13 29.34
C SER A 440 -8.54 10.81 28.25
N VAL A 441 -8.43 10.16 27.09
CA VAL A 441 -7.71 10.68 25.92
C VAL A 441 -8.31 12.01 25.45
N ASP A 442 -9.64 12.17 25.52
CA ASP A 442 -10.33 13.43 25.17
C ASP A 442 -9.90 14.60 26.08
N VAL A 443 -9.75 14.34 27.39
CA VAL A 443 -9.31 15.36 28.35
C VAL A 443 -7.84 15.71 28.12
N LEU A 444 -7.00 14.72 27.82
CA LEU A 444 -5.60 14.94 27.50
C LEU A 444 -5.42 15.70 26.19
N GLN A 445 -6.24 15.40 25.17
CA GLN A 445 -6.27 16.15 23.92
C GLN A 445 -6.63 17.61 24.15
N GLU A 446 -7.61 17.90 25.01
CA GLU A 446 -8.00 19.29 25.31
C GLU A 446 -6.92 20.03 26.10
N ILE A 447 -6.24 19.36 27.03
CA ILE A 447 -5.17 19.96 27.84
C ILE A 447 -3.96 20.34 26.97
N PHE A 448 -3.52 19.45 26.09
CA PHE A 448 -2.28 19.64 25.34
C PHE A 448 -2.49 20.27 23.96
N PHE A 449 -3.65 20.06 23.32
CA PHE A 449 -3.95 20.51 21.95
C PHE A 449 -5.17 21.45 21.88
N GLY A 450 -5.68 21.96 23.02
CA GLY A 450 -6.82 22.89 23.05
C GLY A 450 -6.62 24.13 22.17
N ASP A 451 -5.40 24.66 22.12
CA ASP A 451 -5.01 25.84 21.35
C ASP A 451 -4.58 25.51 19.90
N CYS A 452 -4.59 24.24 19.49
CA CYS A 452 -4.28 23.82 18.12
C CYS A 452 -5.51 23.99 17.22
N ASN A 453 -5.35 24.68 16.08
CA ASN A 453 -6.41 24.78 15.06
C ASN A 453 -6.86 23.41 14.54
N GLU A 454 -5.95 22.43 14.51
CA GLU A 454 -6.24 21.04 14.16
C GLU A 454 -5.69 20.10 15.22
N LYS A 455 -6.62 19.43 15.90
CA LYS A 455 -6.31 18.47 16.95
C LYS A 455 -5.97 17.10 16.32
N PRO A 456 -4.99 16.36 16.86
CA PRO A 456 -4.70 14.98 16.43
C PRO A 456 -5.94 14.11 16.56
N LYS A 457 -6.09 13.04 15.76
CA LYS A 457 -7.22 12.11 15.94
C LYS A 457 -7.13 11.43 17.30
N LEU A 458 -8.27 11.24 17.96
CA LEU A 458 -8.34 10.59 19.29
C LEU A 458 -7.75 9.17 19.26
N GLU A 459 -7.97 8.44 18.17
CA GLU A 459 -7.44 7.08 17.96
C GLU A 459 -5.91 7.06 17.92
N GLU A 460 -5.29 7.99 17.19
CA GLU A 460 -3.83 8.12 17.09
C GLU A 460 -3.21 8.58 18.41
N LEU A 461 -3.87 9.52 19.09
CA LEU A 461 -3.42 10.07 20.36
C LEU A 461 -3.51 9.02 21.49
N LYS A 462 -4.52 8.15 21.43
CA LYS A 462 -4.65 7.00 22.34
C LYS A 462 -3.42 6.10 22.27
N LEU A 463 -2.89 5.82 21.07
CA LEU A 463 -1.68 4.99 20.91
C LEU A 463 -0.45 5.62 21.57
N VAL A 464 -0.30 6.95 21.45
CA VAL A 464 0.79 7.70 22.08
C VAL A 464 0.66 7.65 23.61
N PHE A 465 -0.53 7.88 24.16
CA PHE A 465 -0.72 7.84 25.61
C PHE A 465 -0.64 6.44 26.20
N ASP A 466 -1.15 5.42 25.51
CA ASP A 466 -1.01 4.02 25.93
C ASP A 466 0.48 3.64 26.03
N TYR A 467 1.31 4.10 25.07
CA TYR A 467 2.76 3.92 25.14
C TYR A 467 3.38 4.63 26.35
N ILE A 468 3.03 5.89 26.60
CA ILE A 468 3.55 6.68 27.73
C ILE A 468 3.18 6.03 29.06
N LEU A 469 1.95 5.54 29.20
CA LEU A 469 1.45 4.89 30.42
C LEU A 469 2.15 3.54 30.67
N ASP A 470 2.52 2.82 29.61
CA ASP A 470 3.23 1.55 29.71
C ASP A 470 4.74 1.69 29.97
N ARG A 471 5.38 2.73 29.40
CA ARG A 471 6.86 2.87 29.37
C ARG A 471 7.40 4.02 30.22
N GLY A 472 6.59 5.02 30.54
CA GLY A 472 7.01 6.21 31.29
C GLY A 472 7.89 7.18 30.47
N GLU A 473 7.88 7.07 29.15
CA GLU A 473 8.66 7.91 28.23
C GLU A 473 7.90 8.11 26.90
N MET A 474 8.33 9.09 26.09
CA MET A 474 7.75 9.34 24.77
C MET A 474 8.13 8.24 23.77
N PRO A 475 7.25 7.92 22.79
CA PRO A 475 7.63 7.11 21.65
C PRO A 475 8.76 7.77 20.83
N ILE A 476 9.48 6.99 20.04
CA ILE A 476 10.58 7.51 19.22
C ILE A 476 10.02 8.46 18.17
N TYR A 477 10.54 9.68 18.16
CA TYR A 477 10.25 10.71 17.15
C TYR A 477 11.25 10.63 16.00
N PHE A 478 10.74 10.74 14.78
CA PHE A 478 11.54 10.84 13.56
C PHE A 478 11.22 12.16 12.86
N GLU A 479 12.26 12.95 12.60
CA GLU A 479 12.15 14.22 11.89
C GLU A 479 12.14 14.00 10.37
N LEU A 480 11.25 14.69 9.66
CA LEU A 480 11.13 14.64 8.21
C LEU A 480 12.11 15.63 7.57
N SER A 481 13.40 15.33 7.62
CA SER A 481 14.49 16.23 7.22
C SER A 481 14.48 16.67 5.74
N GLN A 482 13.81 15.93 4.84
CA GLN A 482 13.68 16.26 3.42
C GLN A 482 12.37 16.98 3.05
N ARG A 483 11.64 17.56 4.02
CA ARG A 483 10.33 18.21 3.79
C ARG A 483 10.33 19.27 2.68
N GLU A 484 11.45 19.95 2.49
CA GLU A 484 11.62 21.01 1.48
C GLU A 484 11.55 20.47 0.04
N ALA A 485 11.78 19.17 -0.16
CA ALA A 485 11.79 18.53 -1.49
C ALA A 485 10.39 18.35 -2.10
N PHE A 486 9.33 18.49 -1.31
CA PHE A 486 7.93 18.32 -1.75
C PHE A 486 6.98 19.40 -1.19
N ASP A 487 7.49 20.43 -0.51
CA ASP A 487 6.69 21.60 -0.12
C ASP A 487 6.46 22.52 -1.33
N LEU A 488 5.21 22.57 -1.81
CA LEU A 488 4.81 23.38 -2.95
C LEU A 488 5.08 24.89 -2.77
N LYS A 489 5.09 25.39 -1.53
CA LYS A 489 5.38 26.81 -1.26
C LYS A 489 6.85 27.13 -1.42
N GLU A 490 7.73 26.25 -0.94
CA GLU A 490 9.19 26.43 -1.11
C GLU A 490 9.62 26.17 -2.54
N ILE A 491 9.03 25.15 -3.20
CA ILE A 491 9.23 24.89 -4.63
C ILE A 491 8.73 26.08 -5.46
N GLY A 492 7.59 26.67 -5.11
CA GLY A 492 7.07 27.89 -5.74
C GLY A 492 7.99 29.10 -5.60
N LYS A 493 8.56 29.33 -4.41
CA LYS A 493 9.56 30.40 -4.19
C LYS A 493 10.84 30.16 -4.98
N ALA A 494 11.28 28.91 -5.09
CA ALA A 494 12.44 28.53 -5.90
C ALA A 494 12.18 28.75 -7.39
N TYR A 495 10.99 28.36 -7.87
CA TYR A 495 10.54 28.61 -9.23
C TYR A 495 10.53 30.10 -9.58
N GLN A 496 9.98 30.96 -8.71
CA GLN A 496 9.99 32.42 -8.90
C GLN A 496 11.42 32.98 -9.01
N ARG A 497 12.37 32.49 -8.18
CA ARG A 497 13.78 32.91 -8.22
C ARG A 497 14.46 32.51 -9.53
N ILE A 498 14.16 31.33 -10.05
CA ILE A 498 14.74 30.80 -11.30
C ILE A 498 14.21 31.58 -12.50
N VAL A 499 12.90 31.84 -12.54
CA VAL A 499 12.28 32.67 -13.59
C VAL A 499 12.81 34.11 -13.54
N ALA A 500 13.01 34.68 -12.34
CA ALA A 500 13.59 36.01 -12.18
C ALA A 500 15.04 36.12 -12.72
N ASN A 501 15.80 35.01 -12.68
CA ASN A 501 17.14 34.91 -13.25
C ASN A 501 17.14 34.66 -14.78
N LYS A 502 15.99 34.76 -15.45
CA LYS A 502 15.80 34.49 -16.89
C LYS A 502 16.13 33.05 -17.32
N GLU A 503 16.08 32.12 -16.38
CA GLU A 503 16.17 30.69 -16.68
C GLU A 503 14.77 30.12 -16.97
N ASP A 504 14.72 29.04 -17.75
CA ASP A 504 13.47 28.36 -18.09
C ASP A 504 12.94 27.58 -16.87
N GLY A 505 12.03 28.20 -16.14
CA GLY A 505 11.41 27.62 -14.95
C GLY A 505 10.64 26.33 -15.22
N ASP A 506 10.06 26.17 -16.42
CA ASP A 506 9.32 24.95 -16.78
C ASP A 506 10.28 23.78 -16.96
N THR A 507 11.41 24.02 -17.61
CA THR A 507 12.49 23.03 -17.74
C THR A 507 13.08 22.66 -16.38
N TRP A 508 13.17 23.61 -15.44
CA TRP A 508 13.63 23.32 -14.08
C TRP A 508 12.63 22.47 -13.29
N LEU A 509 11.33 22.81 -13.31
CA LEU A 509 10.29 22.00 -12.67
C LEU A 509 10.24 20.59 -13.25
N LYS A 510 10.42 20.45 -14.58
CA LYS A 510 10.44 19.15 -15.24
C LYS A 510 11.59 18.28 -14.73
N LYS A 511 12.79 18.85 -14.63
CA LYS A 511 13.94 18.16 -14.04
C LYS A 511 13.71 17.77 -12.59
N LEU A 512 13.12 18.66 -11.79
CA LEU A 512 12.80 18.37 -10.39
C LEU A 512 11.81 17.19 -10.28
N PHE A 513 10.73 17.22 -11.06
CA PHE A 513 9.75 16.14 -11.13
C PHE A 513 10.36 14.81 -11.58
N ASP A 514 11.16 14.83 -12.65
CA ASP A 514 11.79 13.63 -13.20
C ASP A 514 12.87 13.06 -12.26
N SER A 515 13.49 13.89 -11.42
CA SER A 515 14.52 13.49 -10.46
C SER A 515 13.98 12.87 -9.16
N ALA A 516 12.70 13.05 -8.86
CA ALA A 516 12.10 12.65 -7.60
C ALA A 516 10.93 11.69 -7.82
N LEU A 517 11.17 10.40 -7.53
CA LEU A 517 10.16 9.34 -7.65
C LEU A 517 8.90 9.65 -6.81
N ILE A 518 9.07 10.29 -5.65
CA ILE A 518 7.97 10.72 -4.78
C ILE A 518 7.03 11.71 -5.48
N LEU A 519 7.55 12.68 -6.24
CA LEU A 519 6.72 13.64 -6.97
C LEU A 519 5.95 12.95 -8.11
N GLN A 520 6.60 11.99 -8.78
CA GLN A 520 5.95 11.20 -9.83
C GLN A 520 4.83 10.34 -9.27
N GLN A 521 4.99 9.75 -8.09
CA GLN A 521 3.93 8.95 -7.49
C GLN A 521 2.80 9.80 -6.88
N ILE A 522 3.09 11.00 -6.35
CA ILE A 522 2.06 11.91 -5.81
C ILE A 522 1.22 12.51 -6.94
N TYR A 523 1.87 13.07 -7.96
CA TYR A 523 1.18 13.84 -8.99
C TYR A 523 0.87 13.03 -10.25
N HIS A 524 1.47 11.84 -10.43
CA HIS A 524 1.38 10.93 -11.58
C HIS A 524 1.87 11.51 -12.92
N TYR A 525 1.58 12.78 -13.17
CA TYR A 525 1.90 13.51 -14.39
C TYR A 525 2.60 14.81 -14.04
N PHE A 526 3.61 15.17 -14.83
CA PHE A 526 4.33 16.42 -14.68
C PHE A 526 3.40 17.64 -14.70
N PHE A 527 2.33 17.58 -15.51
CA PHE A 527 1.35 18.67 -15.59
C PHE A 527 0.63 18.91 -14.27
N ALA A 528 0.20 17.86 -13.57
CA ALA A 528 -0.46 17.98 -12.27
C ALA A 528 0.46 18.61 -11.23
N PHE A 529 1.73 18.18 -11.21
CA PHE A 529 2.77 18.77 -10.35
C PHE A 529 2.98 20.25 -10.65
N LYS A 530 3.19 20.59 -11.94
CA LYS A 530 3.38 21.97 -12.38
C LYS A 530 2.21 22.86 -11.98
N LYS A 531 0.97 22.42 -12.20
CA LYS A 531 -0.23 23.17 -11.83
C LYS A 531 -0.29 23.46 -10.33
N SER A 532 -0.03 22.46 -9.48
CA SER A 532 -0.01 22.65 -8.03
C SER A 532 1.08 23.60 -7.55
N VAL A 533 2.26 23.60 -8.21
CA VAL A 533 3.32 24.60 -7.93
C VAL A 533 2.86 26.00 -8.35
N MET A 534 2.24 26.15 -9.53
CA MET A 534 1.75 27.44 -10.01
C MET A 534 0.64 28.01 -9.12
N ASP A 535 -0.24 27.17 -8.61
CA ASP A 535 -1.29 27.60 -7.67
C ASP A 535 -0.68 28.05 -6.33
N ALA A 536 0.33 27.36 -5.81
CA ALA A 536 1.05 27.79 -4.61
C ALA A 536 1.82 29.12 -4.82
N VAL A 537 2.32 29.37 -6.04
CA VAL A 537 2.96 30.65 -6.41
C VAL A 537 1.95 31.79 -6.44
N LYS A 538 0.75 31.58 -6.98
CA LYS A 538 -0.33 32.58 -7.02
C LYS A 538 -0.76 33.01 -5.61
N GLU A 539 -0.74 32.09 -4.63
CA GLU A 539 -1.10 32.39 -3.24
C GLU A 539 -0.11 33.28 -2.49
N GLN A 540 1.15 33.37 -2.92
CA GLN A 540 2.21 34.14 -2.24
C GLN A 540 2.29 35.62 -2.65
N VAL A 541 1.62 36.00 -3.73
CA VAL A 541 1.61 37.40 -4.18
C VAL A 541 0.55 38.15 -3.36
N GLU A 542 0.94 38.71 -2.21
CA GLU A 542 0.19 39.82 -1.61
C GLU A 542 0.03 40.91 -2.69
N ALA A 543 -1.19 41.44 -2.82
CA ALA A 543 -1.51 42.43 -3.83
C ALA A 543 -0.67 43.70 -3.62
N GLU A 544 0.43 43.83 -4.37
CA GLU A 544 1.09 45.11 -4.54
C GLU A 544 0.08 46.09 -5.14
N ILE A 545 -0.07 47.26 -4.50
CA ILE A 545 -0.88 48.34 -5.05
C ILE A 545 -0.12 48.90 -6.26
N VAL A 546 -0.39 48.32 -7.42
CA VAL A 546 0.13 48.78 -8.70
C VAL A 546 -0.51 50.13 -9.00
N THR A 547 0.27 51.21 -8.95
CA THR A 547 -0.21 52.58 -9.17
C THR A 547 -0.46 52.93 -10.64
N SER A 548 -0.07 52.05 -11.59
CA SER A 548 -0.29 52.21 -13.02
C SER A 548 -0.63 50.88 -13.68
N ASP A 549 -1.84 50.75 -14.24
CA ASP A 549 -2.31 49.54 -14.91
C ASP A 549 -1.68 49.40 -16.31
N GLU A 550 -0.77 48.44 -16.48
CA GLU A 550 -0.09 48.14 -17.76
C GLU A 550 -0.84 47.11 -18.62
N ARG A 551 -2.03 46.63 -18.19
CA ARG A 551 -2.81 45.61 -18.90
C ARG A 551 -3.33 46.14 -20.24
N LYS A 552 -3.42 45.25 -21.23
CA LYS A 552 -3.90 45.61 -22.58
C LYS A 552 -5.40 45.88 -22.58
N GLU A 553 -5.86 46.77 -23.45
CA GLU A 553 -7.30 46.94 -23.71
C GLU A 553 -7.92 45.63 -24.22
N TYR A 554 -9.12 45.33 -23.73
CA TYR A 554 -9.90 44.18 -24.11
C TYR A 554 -11.17 44.62 -24.83
N ASN A 555 -11.56 43.90 -25.88
CA ASN A 555 -12.77 44.21 -26.63
C ASN A 555 -13.62 42.96 -26.83
N ILE A 556 -14.88 43.02 -26.43
CA ILE A 556 -15.88 41.97 -26.62
C ILE A 556 -16.66 42.27 -27.90
N VAL A 557 -16.75 41.28 -28.77
CA VAL A 557 -17.53 41.33 -30.01
C VAL A 557 -18.60 40.25 -29.91
N ASP A 558 -19.87 40.64 -29.93
CA ASP A 558 -20.98 39.70 -29.76
C ASP A 558 -20.97 38.57 -30.80
N ASN A 559 -21.07 37.33 -30.31
CA ASN A 559 -21.10 36.10 -31.12
C ASN A 559 -19.93 35.97 -32.11
N TYR A 560 -18.70 36.34 -31.69
CA TYR A 560 -17.52 36.37 -32.57
C TYR A 560 -17.22 34.99 -33.18
N TYR A 561 -17.37 33.92 -32.40
CA TYR A 561 -17.28 32.54 -32.89
C TYR A 561 -18.65 31.88 -33.01
N ASN A 562 -18.81 31.05 -34.06
CA ASN A 562 -19.98 30.22 -34.25
C ASN A 562 -19.86 28.93 -33.42
N LEU A 563 -20.52 28.90 -32.26
CA LEU A 563 -20.43 27.77 -31.33
C LEU A 563 -20.97 26.46 -31.90
N ALA A 564 -21.97 26.51 -32.79
CA ALA A 564 -22.51 25.31 -33.41
C ALA A 564 -21.49 24.66 -34.35
N GLU A 565 -20.72 25.45 -35.10
CA GLU A 565 -19.63 24.96 -35.96
C GLU A 565 -18.52 24.33 -35.12
N LEU A 566 -18.11 24.98 -34.03
CA LEU A 566 -17.07 24.46 -33.13
C LEU A 566 -17.49 23.16 -32.44
N LEU A 567 -18.75 23.05 -32.05
CA LEU A 567 -19.30 21.83 -31.47
C LEU A 567 -19.22 20.66 -32.46
N GLU A 568 -19.54 20.87 -33.73
CA GLU A 568 -19.44 19.82 -34.76
C GLU A 568 -17.99 19.39 -35.01
N GLU A 569 -17.02 20.31 -34.94
CA GLU A 569 -15.60 19.94 -34.97
C GLU A 569 -15.20 19.05 -33.81
N ILE A 570 -15.64 19.37 -32.59
CA ILE A 570 -15.37 18.57 -31.39
C ILE A 570 -16.00 17.18 -31.50
N LYS A 571 -17.24 17.07 -32.00
CA LYS A 571 -17.90 15.78 -32.25
C LYS A 571 -17.11 14.93 -33.25
N ASN A 572 -16.61 15.53 -34.32
CA ASN A 572 -15.78 14.82 -35.31
C ASN A 572 -14.43 14.38 -34.73
N GLN A 573 -13.82 15.22 -33.87
CA GLN A 573 -12.56 14.91 -33.21
C GLN A 573 -12.71 13.84 -32.11
N TYR A 574 -13.86 13.80 -31.43
CA TYR A 574 -14.15 12.89 -30.32
C TYR A 574 -15.50 12.16 -30.50
N PRO A 575 -15.60 11.20 -31.45
CA PRO A 575 -16.86 10.56 -31.83
C PRO A 575 -17.46 9.65 -30.74
N LYS A 576 -16.73 9.42 -29.64
CA LYS A 576 -17.20 8.62 -28.50
C LYS A 576 -17.96 9.44 -27.45
N LEU A 577 -17.90 10.77 -27.51
CA LEU A 577 -18.65 11.63 -26.59
C LEU A 577 -20.14 11.59 -26.96
N ARG A 578 -20.99 11.35 -25.97
CA ARG A 578 -22.44 11.47 -26.14
C ARG A 578 -22.78 12.95 -26.21
N THR A 579 -23.54 13.30 -27.25
CA THR A 579 -24.10 14.64 -27.46
C THR A 579 -25.59 14.60 -27.80
N ASP A 580 -26.21 13.42 -27.73
CA ASP A 580 -27.58 13.17 -28.19
C ASP A 580 -28.63 13.89 -27.34
N GLU A 581 -28.25 14.28 -26.12
CA GLU A 581 -29.11 14.95 -25.14
C GLU A 581 -28.73 16.43 -24.95
N LEU A 582 -27.73 16.94 -25.67
CA LEU A 582 -27.40 18.35 -25.74
C LEU A 582 -28.39 19.09 -26.63
N VAL A 583 -29.27 19.87 -26.02
CA VAL A 583 -30.35 20.59 -26.70
C VAL A 583 -29.94 21.99 -27.13
N LYS A 584 -28.99 22.60 -26.41
CA LYS A 584 -28.59 23.99 -26.65
C LYS A 584 -27.10 24.20 -26.37
N ILE A 585 -26.43 24.94 -27.26
CA ILE A 585 -25.15 25.59 -27.00
C ILE A 585 -25.28 27.07 -27.35
N ALA A 586 -24.92 27.96 -26.43
CA ALA A 586 -25.08 29.40 -26.62
C ALA A 586 -24.01 30.21 -25.87
N TRP A 587 -23.85 31.47 -26.27
CA TRP A 587 -23.17 32.45 -25.43
C TRP A 587 -24.07 32.80 -24.23
N SER A 588 -23.48 33.20 -23.11
CA SER A 588 -24.21 33.77 -21.97
C SER A 588 -24.84 35.11 -22.35
N ASP A 589 -25.97 35.46 -21.73
CA ASP A 589 -26.66 36.71 -22.07
C ASP A 589 -25.91 37.91 -21.45
N ASN A 590 -25.37 37.69 -20.25
CA ASN A 590 -24.55 38.66 -19.52
C ASN A 590 -23.13 38.16 -19.31
N ILE A 591 -22.21 39.08 -19.00
CA ILE A 591 -20.87 38.71 -18.53
C ILE A 591 -21.02 38.13 -17.13
N VAL A 592 -20.51 36.92 -16.91
CA VAL A 592 -20.60 36.21 -15.63
C VAL A 592 -19.22 36.16 -14.96
N ARG A 593 -19.15 36.27 -13.62
CA ARG A 593 -17.87 36.24 -12.89
C ARG A 593 -17.47 34.83 -12.43
N ASP A 594 -18.45 33.97 -12.15
CA ASP A 594 -18.19 32.71 -11.46
C ASP A 594 -17.76 31.56 -12.40
N TRP A 595 -17.94 31.69 -13.72
CA TRP A 595 -17.59 30.63 -14.68
C TRP A 595 -17.23 31.16 -16.08
N PHE A 596 -16.40 30.42 -16.81
CA PHE A 596 -16.05 30.69 -18.22
C PHE A 596 -16.90 29.90 -19.21
N ALA A 597 -17.36 28.72 -18.82
CA ALA A 597 -18.42 27.96 -19.45
C ALA A 597 -19.17 27.17 -18.37
N ILE A 598 -20.38 26.71 -18.70
CA ILE A 598 -21.20 25.91 -17.79
C ILE A 598 -22.07 24.92 -18.56
N CYS A 599 -22.16 23.70 -18.05
CA CYS A 599 -23.10 22.67 -18.46
C CYS A 599 -24.24 22.56 -17.45
N GLU A 600 -25.46 22.84 -17.90
CA GLU A 600 -26.67 22.75 -17.09
C GLU A 600 -27.51 21.53 -17.48
N ARG A 601 -28.08 20.88 -16.47
CA ARG A 601 -28.94 19.70 -16.62
C ARG A 601 -30.39 20.08 -16.39
N VAL A 602 -31.24 19.85 -17.38
CA VAL A 602 -32.69 20.07 -17.32
C VAL A 602 -33.43 18.74 -17.42
N ILE A 603 -34.49 18.57 -16.64
CA ILE A 603 -35.31 17.36 -16.66
C ILE A 603 -36.65 17.71 -17.32
N ASP A 604 -36.97 17.06 -18.44
CA ASP A 604 -38.27 17.16 -19.12
C ASP A 604 -38.92 15.78 -19.22
N ASN A 605 -40.12 15.62 -18.65
CA ASN A 605 -40.90 14.37 -18.71
C ASN A 605 -40.11 13.09 -18.36
N GLY A 606 -39.16 13.19 -17.42
CA GLY A 606 -38.30 12.07 -17.01
C GLY A 606 -37.08 11.82 -17.91
N LYS A 607 -36.89 12.61 -18.96
CA LYS A 607 -35.69 12.63 -19.82
C LYS A 607 -34.74 13.73 -19.36
N ILE A 608 -33.44 13.43 -19.31
CA ILE A 608 -32.40 14.38 -18.95
C ILE A 608 -31.88 15.04 -20.23
N LEU A 609 -31.92 16.36 -20.27
CA LEU A 609 -31.46 17.22 -21.35
C LEU A 609 -30.35 18.14 -20.85
N TYR A 610 -29.44 18.53 -21.72
CA TYR A 610 -28.28 19.35 -21.37
C TYR A 610 -28.26 20.66 -22.17
N GLN A 611 -27.75 21.71 -21.54
CA GLN A 611 -27.47 23.00 -22.18
C GLN A 611 -26.06 23.46 -21.82
N ILE A 612 -25.29 23.93 -22.79
CA ILE A 612 -23.95 24.47 -22.58
C ILE A 612 -23.96 25.96 -22.87
N HIS A 613 -23.45 26.75 -21.92
CA HIS A 613 -23.30 28.18 -22.06
C HIS A 613 -21.83 28.57 -21.96
N ILE A 614 -21.33 29.35 -22.92
CA ILE A 614 -19.97 29.92 -22.89
C ILE A 614 -20.07 31.39 -22.53
N ASN A 615 -19.24 31.84 -21.59
CA ASN A 615 -19.30 33.20 -21.09
C ASN A 615 -19.00 34.21 -22.21
N LYS A 616 -19.89 35.19 -22.37
CA LYS A 616 -19.79 36.31 -23.32
C LYS A 616 -18.47 37.07 -23.21
N LEU A 617 -17.82 37.06 -22.04
CA LEU A 617 -16.47 37.60 -21.83
C LEU A 617 -15.44 37.05 -22.83
N LEU A 618 -15.59 35.80 -23.26
CA LEU A 618 -14.65 35.14 -24.17
C LEU A 618 -14.96 35.37 -25.65
N SER A 619 -16.06 36.06 -25.97
CA SER A 619 -16.43 36.42 -27.34
C SER A 619 -15.57 37.60 -27.81
N SER A 620 -14.31 37.35 -28.14
CA SER A 620 -13.33 38.38 -28.51
C SER A 620 -12.36 37.90 -29.59
N PRO A 621 -11.92 38.75 -30.54
CA PRO A 621 -10.83 38.43 -31.47
C PRO A 621 -9.47 38.21 -30.79
N LEU A 622 -9.33 38.58 -29.52
CA LEU A 622 -8.11 38.39 -28.74
C LEU A 622 -8.04 36.99 -28.10
N ILE A 623 -9.14 36.24 -28.14
CA ILE A 623 -9.24 34.87 -27.65
C ILE A 623 -9.05 33.91 -28.83
N ASP A 624 -8.17 32.93 -28.66
CA ASP A 624 -7.93 31.90 -29.67
C ASP A 624 -9.16 31.00 -29.84
N ARG A 625 -9.48 30.62 -31.08
CA ARG A 625 -10.58 29.73 -31.43
C ARG A 625 -10.45 28.37 -30.73
N GLU A 626 -9.23 27.86 -30.60
CA GLU A 626 -8.98 26.56 -29.93
C GLU A 626 -9.25 26.60 -28.43
N LEU A 627 -9.18 27.78 -27.78
CA LEU A 627 -9.58 27.94 -26.39
C LEU A 627 -11.09 27.70 -26.20
N ILE A 628 -11.90 28.18 -27.14
CA ILE A 628 -13.36 27.98 -27.11
C ILE A 628 -13.70 26.51 -27.32
N LYS A 629 -12.98 25.83 -28.21
CA LYS A 629 -13.12 24.38 -28.44
C LYS A 629 -12.73 23.55 -27.21
N TYR A 630 -11.66 23.92 -26.51
CA TYR A 630 -11.28 23.31 -25.24
C TYR A 630 -12.39 23.43 -24.19
N LEU A 631 -13.02 24.61 -24.05
CA LEU A 631 -14.15 24.81 -23.13
C LEU A 631 -15.37 23.98 -23.52
N ILE A 632 -15.70 23.88 -24.81
CA ILE A 632 -16.79 23.01 -25.28
C ILE A 632 -16.51 21.55 -24.91
N PHE A 633 -15.28 21.09 -25.13
CA PHE A 633 -14.89 19.73 -24.74
C PHE A 633 -14.99 19.51 -23.23
N HIS A 634 -14.54 20.46 -22.41
CA HIS A 634 -14.67 20.43 -20.95
C HIS A 634 -16.14 20.25 -20.53
N GLU A 635 -17.04 21.07 -21.05
CA GLU A 635 -18.47 21.01 -20.69
C GLU A 635 -19.16 19.73 -21.18
N LEU A 636 -18.73 19.17 -22.32
CA LEU A 636 -19.22 17.87 -22.79
C LEU A 636 -18.83 16.70 -21.86
N LEU A 637 -17.75 16.82 -21.09
CA LEU A 637 -17.43 15.81 -20.07
C LEU A 637 -18.50 15.76 -18.99
N HIS A 638 -19.08 16.90 -18.61
CA HIS A 638 -20.20 16.96 -17.67
C HIS A 638 -21.47 16.30 -18.24
N GLU A 639 -21.77 16.52 -19.53
CA GLU A 639 -22.84 15.78 -20.23
C GLU A 639 -22.63 14.26 -20.13
N ASN A 640 -21.38 13.82 -20.27
CA ASN A 640 -21.00 12.40 -20.24
C ASN A 640 -20.88 11.81 -18.82
N GLY A 641 -21.37 12.52 -17.80
CA GLY A 641 -21.50 12.01 -16.43
C GLY A 641 -20.35 12.36 -15.50
N TYR A 642 -19.32 13.07 -15.97
CA TYR A 642 -18.19 13.49 -15.16
C TYR A 642 -18.49 14.82 -14.45
N TRP A 643 -19.38 14.81 -13.46
CA TRP A 643 -19.82 16.03 -12.77
C TRP A 643 -18.89 16.52 -11.66
N ARG A 644 -18.04 15.63 -11.15
CA ARG A 644 -17.06 15.94 -10.14
C ARG A 644 -15.75 16.17 -10.88
N HIS A 645 -15.11 17.34 -10.69
CA HIS A 645 -13.77 17.65 -11.22
C HIS A 645 -12.67 16.82 -10.52
N ASP A 646 -12.94 15.53 -10.31
CA ASP A 646 -12.04 14.55 -9.73
C ASP A 646 -10.98 14.10 -10.75
N MET A 647 -10.10 13.19 -10.33
CA MET A 647 -9.00 12.74 -11.18
C MET A 647 -9.49 12.09 -12.48
N GLU A 648 -10.67 11.45 -12.46
CA GLU A 648 -11.22 10.80 -13.64
C GLU A 648 -11.70 11.82 -14.69
N PHE A 649 -12.30 12.92 -14.23
CA PHE A 649 -12.58 14.10 -15.06
C PHE A 649 -11.29 14.72 -15.60
N ARG A 650 -10.30 14.96 -14.73
CA ARG A 650 -9.05 15.64 -15.10
C ARG A 650 -8.23 14.86 -16.13
N MET A 651 -8.14 13.55 -16.00
CA MET A 651 -7.46 12.70 -17.01
C MET A 651 -8.10 12.81 -18.40
N ARG A 652 -9.43 12.98 -18.47
CA ARG A 652 -10.15 13.16 -19.74
C ARG A 652 -10.00 14.57 -20.29
N GLU A 653 -10.09 15.57 -19.42
CA GLU A 653 -9.79 16.97 -19.76
C GLU A 653 -8.38 17.11 -20.38
N TRP A 654 -7.37 16.46 -19.78
CA TRP A 654 -5.98 16.48 -20.26
C TRP A 654 -5.73 15.74 -21.57
N SER A 655 -6.70 14.96 -22.05
CA SER A 655 -6.61 14.34 -23.38
C SER A 655 -6.79 15.36 -24.51
N TYR A 656 -7.26 16.58 -24.21
CA TYR A 656 -7.36 17.65 -25.19
C TYR A 656 -5.99 18.22 -25.55
N PRO A 657 -5.66 18.41 -26.84
CA PRO A 657 -4.36 18.94 -27.28
C PRO A 657 -4.03 20.31 -26.66
N GLU A 658 -2.83 20.43 -26.09
CA GLU A 658 -2.36 21.65 -25.41
C GLU A 658 -3.31 22.14 -24.29
N SER A 659 -4.06 21.24 -23.63
CA SER A 659 -4.99 21.59 -22.53
C SER A 659 -4.36 22.50 -21.47
N GLU A 660 -3.07 22.32 -21.18
CA GLU A 660 -2.27 23.13 -20.26
C GLU A 660 -2.16 24.60 -20.66
N LYS A 661 -2.05 24.86 -21.96
CA LYS A 661 -1.94 26.20 -22.51
C LYS A 661 -3.29 26.90 -22.44
N TRP A 662 -4.36 26.18 -22.76
CA TRP A 662 -5.72 26.72 -22.75
C TRP A 662 -6.18 27.08 -21.34
N ASP A 663 -5.97 26.19 -20.38
CA ASP A 663 -6.26 26.45 -18.96
C ASP A 663 -5.44 27.63 -18.42
N GLY A 664 -4.14 27.69 -18.75
CA GLY A 664 -3.27 28.81 -18.35
C GLY A 664 -3.65 30.17 -18.95
N ILE A 665 -4.23 30.20 -20.17
CA ILE A 665 -4.73 31.43 -20.78
C ILE A 665 -5.96 31.95 -20.01
N LEU A 666 -6.84 31.07 -19.52
CA LEU A 666 -8.01 31.46 -18.72
C LEU A 666 -7.59 32.04 -17.36
N ASP A 667 -6.65 31.38 -16.69
CA ASP A 667 -6.10 31.82 -15.40
C ASP A 667 -5.42 33.19 -15.45
N SER A 668 -4.74 33.49 -16.55
CA SER A 668 -3.95 34.71 -16.72
C SER A 668 -4.67 35.83 -17.48
N LEU A 669 -5.95 35.63 -17.83
CA LEU A 669 -6.69 36.55 -18.70
C LEU A 669 -6.82 37.96 -18.08
N SER A 670 -7.16 38.04 -16.80
CA SER A 670 -7.30 39.30 -16.04
C SER A 670 -5.96 39.98 -15.70
N LEU A 671 -4.85 39.24 -15.78
CA LEU A 671 -3.49 39.76 -15.64
C LEU A 671 -2.97 40.34 -16.95
N LYS A 672 -3.46 39.85 -18.09
CA LYS A 672 -3.03 40.28 -19.43
C LYS A 672 -3.87 41.43 -19.98
N TYR A 673 -5.16 41.44 -19.65
CA TYR A 673 -6.15 42.35 -20.20
C TYR A 673 -6.91 43.09 -19.10
N ASN A 674 -7.26 44.36 -19.34
CA ASN A 674 -8.07 45.13 -18.43
C ASN A 674 -9.55 44.72 -18.56
N LEU A 675 -9.96 43.79 -17.71
CA LEU A 675 -11.33 43.26 -17.66
C LEU A 675 -12.22 44.00 -16.64
N ASP A 676 -11.62 44.90 -15.83
CA ASP A 676 -12.29 45.56 -14.71
C ASP A 676 -13.48 46.42 -15.16
N VAL A 677 -13.38 47.02 -16.36
CA VAL A 677 -14.45 47.79 -17.00
C VAL A 677 -15.71 46.95 -17.21
N TYR A 678 -15.53 45.68 -17.57
CA TYR A 678 -16.63 44.75 -17.85
C TYR A 678 -17.19 44.11 -16.59
N TYR A 679 -16.36 43.96 -15.55
CA TYR A 679 -16.84 43.41 -14.29
C TYR A 679 -17.77 44.37 -13.55
N LYS A 680 -17.74 45.68 -13.79
CA LYS A 680 -18.64 46.61 -13.08
C LYS A 680 -20.13 46.27 -13.25
N ASP A 681 -20.54 45.85 -14.45
CA ASP A 681 -21.93 45.54 -14.81
C ASP A 681 -22.19 44.03 -15.02
N SER A 682 -21.22 43.17 -14.67
CA SER A 682 -21.34 41.72 -14.80
C SER A 682 -22.20 41.10 -13.68
N LEU A 683 -22.86 39.99 -13.97
CA LEU A 683 -23.56 39.19 -12.97
C LEU A 683 -22.61 38.23 -12.25
N LYS A 684 -22.96 37.91 -11.00
CA LYS A 684 -22.22 36.89 -10.22
C LYS A 684 -22.45 35.50 -10.83
N SER A 685 -23.71 35.17 -11.08
CA SER A 685 -24.16 33.94 -11.73
C SER A 685 -25.38 34.25 -12.60
N GLU A 686 -25.53 33.51 -13.69
CA GLU A 686 -26.70 33.55 -14.57
C GLU A 686 -27.37 32.18 -14.53
N SER A 687 -28.70 32.13 -14.49
CA SER A 687 -29.49 30.90 -14.46
C SER A 687 -30.33 30.80 -15.73
N HIS A 688 -30.19 29.72 -16.51
CA HIS A 688 -30.95 29.52 -17.73
C HIS A 688 -32.05 28.47 -17.52
N SER A 689 -33.12 28.85 -16.80
CA SER A 689 -34.31 28.01 -16.69
C SER A 689 -35.14 28.07 -17.97
N LEU A 690 -35.62 26.91 -18.46
CA LEU A 690 -36.74 26.90 -19.41
C LEU A 690 -37.98 27.40 -18.65
N ASP A 691 -38.61 28.46 -19.14
CA ASP A 691 -39.90 28.94 -18.62
C ASP A 691 -40.96 27.85 -18.78
N ILE A 692 -41.18 27.07 -17.72
CA ILE A 692 -42.37 26.25 -17.54
C ILE A 692 -43.04 26.78 -16.29
N GLU A 693 -44.29 27.22 -16.43
CA GLU A 693 -45.07 27.90 -15.40
C GLU A 693 -45.01 27.16 -14.04
N ASN A 694 -44.58 27.91 -13.03
CA ASN A 694 -44.41 27.47 -11.65
C ASN A 694 -45.71 26.93 -11.04
N GLU A 695 -45.62 25.77 -10.37
CA GLU A 695 -46.27 25.59 -9.08
C GLU A 695 -45.22 25.27 -8.03
N SER A 696 -45.09 26.20 -7.08
CA SER A 696 -44.27 26.12 -5.88
C SER A 696 -44.61 24.91 -5.04
N ILE A 697 -43.61 24.12 -4.61
CA ILE A 697 -43.76 23.28 -3.43
C ILE A 697 -42.56 23.47 -2.51
N GLU A 698 -42.92 23.84 -1.29
CA GLU A 698 -42.09 24.10 -0.12
C GLU A 698 -41.23 22.90 0.28
N THR A 699 -40.11 23.22 0.89
CA THR A 699 -39.23 22.32 1.61
C THR A 699 -39.93 21.77 2.86
N SER A 700 -40.17 20.46 2.89
CA SER A 700 -40.28 19.72 4.15
C SER A 700 -39.68 18.33 4.01
N GLU A 701 -38.79 18.03 4.95
CA GLU A 701 -38.24 16.71 5.20
C GLU A 701 -39.38 15.76 5.59
N ASP A 702 -39.68 14.78 4.75
CA ASP A 702 -40.12 13.45 5.18
C ASP A 702 -40.03 12.44 4.04
N ASN A 703 -39.44 11.28 4.35
CA ASN A 703 -39.28 10.12 3.46
C ASN A 703 -40.59 9.71 2.77
N ILE A 704 -40.70 9.87 1.45
CA ILE A 704 -41.77 9.25 0.65
C ILE A 704 -41.26 8.84 -0.74
N PHE A 705 -40.70 7.63 -0.88
CA PHE A 705 -40.63 6.97 -2.19
C PHE A 705 -40.88 5.46 -2.08
N PHE A 706 -42.14 5.08 -1.82
CA PHE A 706 -42.79 3.98 -2.54
C PHE A 706 -44.30 4.00 -2.27
N ASN A 707 -45.11 4.27 -3.31
CA ASN A 707 -46.56 4.08 -3.25
C ASN A 707 -46.91 2.74 -3.93
N PRO A 708 -47.13 1.65 -3.17
CA PRO A 708 -47.38 0.32 -3.73
C PRO A 708 -48.66 0.21 -4.56
N ASN A 709 -49.54 1.20 -4.50
CA ASN A 709 -50.83 1.22 -5.19
C ASN A 709 -50.87 2.16 -6.41
N ALA A 710 -49.72 2.71 -6.83
CA ALA A 710 -49.65 3.60 -7.99
C ALA A 710 -49.92 2.83 -9.30
N THR A 711 -50.73 3.43 -10.19
CA THR A 711 -51.07 2.87 -11.50
C THR A 711 -49.81 2.68 -12.35
N GLY A 712 -49.37 1.43 -12.51
CA GLY A 712 -48.11 1.04 -13.15
C GLY A 712 -47.26 0.06 -12.31
N VAL A 713 -47.58 -0.13 -11.03
CA VAL A 713 -46.98 -1.18 -10.19
C VAL A 713 -47.65 -2.51 -10.51
N CYS A 714 -46.97 -3.39 -11.25
CA CYS A 714 -47.44 -4.76 -11.50
C CYS A 714 -46.90 -5.70 -10.42
N GLU A 715 -47.77 -6.50 -9.80
CA GLU A 715 -47.35 -7.57 -8.87
C GLU A 715 -46.39 -8.56 -9.56
N GLY A 716 -45.31 -8.93 -8.85
CA GLY A 716 -44.37 -9.96 -9.30
C GLY A 716 -43.08 -9.47 -9.96
N ILE A 717 -42.80 -8.16 -9.96
CA ILE A 717 -41.60 -7.58 -10.59
C ILE A 717 -40.90 -6.59 -9.64
N LYS A 718 -39.56 -6.66 -9.56
CA LYS A 718 -38.71 -5.71 -8.81
C LYS A 718 -37.79 -4.94 -9.77
N TYR A 719 -37.25 -3.81 -9.31
CA TYR A 719 -36.33 -2.99 -10.10
C TYR A 719 -34.94 -3.01 -9.47
N CYS A 720 -33.90 -3.15 -10.30
CA CYS A 720 -32.52 -3.05 -9.85
C CYS A 720 -32.25 -1.63 -9.34
N ARG A 721 -31.86 -1.45 -8.07
CA ARG A 721 -31.57 -0.13 -7.49
C ARG A 721 -30.40 0.60 -8.16
N ASN A 722 -29.50 -0.14 -8.79
CA ASN A 722 -28.32 0.42 -9.44
C ASN A 722 -28.63 0.99 -10.83
N CYS A 723 -29.38 0.26 -11.66
CA CYS A 723 -29.61 0.65 -13.07
C CYS A 723 -31.08 0.80 -13.47
N GLY A 724 -32.01 0.61 -12.53
CA GLY A 724 -33.45 0.69 -12.77
C GLY A 724 -34.02 -0.45 -13.62
N ASN A 725 -33.24 -1.48 -13.96
CA ASN A 725 -33.70 -2.55 -14.86
C ASN A 725 -34.84 -3.37 -14.23
N ARG A 726 -35.84 -3.71 -15.04
CA ARG A 726 -37.04 -4.43 -14.64
C ARG A 726 -36.75 -5.94 -14.56
N LEU A 727 -36.96 -6.55 -13.40
CA LEU A 727 -36.57 -7.93 -13.12
C LEU A 727 -37.72 -8.74 -12.52
N PRO A 728 -37.83 -10.05 -12.80
CA PRO A 728 -38.72 -10.94 -12.04
C PRO A 728 -38.37 -10.91 -10.55
N VAL A 729 -39.35 -11.02 -9.65
CA VAL A 729 -39.09 -11.05 -8.18
C VAL A 729 -38.15 -12.19 -7.76
N THR A 730 -38.10 -13.28 -8.53
CA THR A 730 -37.18 -14.41 -8.31
C THR A 730 -35.73 -14.15 -8.74
N ALA A 731 -35.45 -13.05 -9.45
CA ALA A 731 -34.11 -12.72 -9.92
C ALA A 731 -33.21 -12.35 -8.72
N LYS A 732 -32.07 -13.05 -8.58
CA LYS A 732 -31.05 -12.77 -7.56
C LYS A 732 -30.00 -11.77 -8.04
N PHE A 733 -29.85 -11.62 -9.35
CA PHE A 733 -28.93 -10.69 -10.00
C PHE A 733 -29.64 -9.93 -11.12
N CYS A 734 -29.21 -8.70 -11.37
CA CYS A 734 -29.65 -7.95 -12.54
C CYS A 734 -29.03 -8.53 -13.80
N ASP A 735 -29.83 -8.99 -14.75
CA ASP A 735 -29.39 -9.49 -16.05
C ASP A 735 -28.73 -8.42 -16.94
N LYS A 736 -28.95 -7.15 -16.65
CA LYS A 736 -28.37 -6.02 -17.39
C LYS A 736 -27.04 -5.52 -16.81
N CYS A 737 -26.91 -5.46 -15.49
CA CYS A 737 -25.71 -4.89 -14.85
C CYS A 737 -25.04 -5.80 -13.82
N GLY A 738 -25.47 -7.05 -13.71
CA GLY A 738 -24.84 -8.10 -12.89
C GLY A 738 -24.95 -7.92 -11.37
N THR A 739 -25.49 -6.80 -10.88
CA THR A 739 -25.51 -6.48 -9.43
C THR A 739 -26.52 -7.37 -8.69
N GLY A 740 -26.14 -7.83 -7.50
CA GLY A 740 -27.05 -8.58 -6.60
C GLY A 740 -28.24 -7.71 -6.20
N VAL A 741 -29.45 -8.27 -6.27
CA VAL A 741 -30.72 -7.54 -6.05
C VAL A 741 -31.42 -7.94 -4.75
N ASP A 742 -30.66 -8.40 -3.76
CA ASP A 742 -31.14 -8.61 -2.39
C ASP A 742 -30.65 -7.47 -1.51
N TYR A 743 -31.50 -6.45 -1.32
CA TYR A 743 -31.77 -5.62 -0.12
C TYR A 743 -32.65 -4.41 -0.48
#